data_AF-A0A960W1D7-F1
#
_entry.id   AF-A0A960W1D7-F1
#
_cell.length_a   1.000
_cell.length_b   1.000
_cell.length_c   1.000
_cell.angle_alpha   90.00
_cell.angle_beta   90.00
_cell.angle_gamma   90.00
#
_symmetry.space_group_name_H-M   'P 1'
#
loop_
_entity.id
_entity.type
_entity.pdbx_description
1 polymer ?
#
loop_
_entity_poly.entity_id
_entity_poly.type
_entity_poly.pdbx_seq_one_letter_code
_entity_poly.pdbx_strand_id
1 'polypeptide(L)'
;MKIRDKLFLSNTIFLFIVLFSGSILYFSIKSIVRNYINSEMENITNNSVKIVKSAINSSIKNHLQSVASKSKEITNYYYNGFKQGRMSEKDAFQKVKNIFLDPVYNKIGTSGYLCGVSGKGILVIHPKAEGMDASKLESIKKAISMKTGYLEYMWKNPGEEKERLKAGGLDYFEPWDLIVWASSYKEEFNLLVNPDDFREEILSIKIQKSGYVYILDSTGKAIIHPFLQGQNLYNVKSSKGVFFIREMLKQKNGKISYAWQNSNETSLRDKTAYFQYIPEIDWLLVAVSYDDEMYKSLNIIKAIIIMTILITSVLTVLISIKTSSMLSKPIQILMKSIHEMKSGNGRIAKLETKDEIGELATKFSELTTKIQNANQELNRQNEIMKNMNSVSSLTDVMTFIMYHIETEYGLKDFWFVVKDETSNSLKTFCYVTPNMEQNDSEFFQNFNLSVEEDSLLCVTYKNQKMLYMPIEESMSLSDIDKKIVQEGKFSFFLQVPFVVYEKTIGILVMHKKSEERISEELLTKLTTFSDQVAGSVSNSKLFKEVEVAKEEAEKARELSEKTKVEIEILNEISKKVNSTNDINEILETLFSFMMAFFGIDKFWLLLVDTQRNELVTYTTENFEELGMDAIQFFSQFRHPLNTELGFLYSTYRKKKPFYIKDLRRFFPKLSEMNKKIAQTSRILSYIQIPLILQDEVIGILLMARNNKELSLSKLDITKIDRFCQQISGAIYNSNLLKETIEAKLESENLLHNILPPKVAEELKEKGEVQPVHYESVSVMFTDFKGFTKVAESMSVQDLVKELDGCFFQFDEIAQRYNMEKIKTIGDSYMCAGGLPEVNHTHVIDVCLAALEIQGLMNQMKVIKEMMGLPFWELRLGIHTGSVIAGVVGKKKFAYDIWGDTVNTASRMESSGEPGRINISGSVYKKIKYFFECEYRGKVKAKNKGEIDMYFLHRLKKKYAKDEEGRVPNDEFSEIYDKIKRGGKVVGKEEK
;
A
#
# COMPACT_ATOMS: atom_id res chain seq x y z
N MET A 1 -38.32 6.68 33.05
CA MET A 1 -37.96 7.65 31.98
C MET A 1 -38.81 7.40 30.76
N LYS A 2 -39.37 8.46 30.15
CA LYS A 2 -40.10 8.34 28.87
C LYS A 2 -39.10 7.90 27.78
N ILE A 3 -39.60 7.31 26.69
CA ILE A 3 -38.76 6.88 25.55
C ILE A 3 -37.86 8.03 25.07
N ARG A 4 -38.42 9.25 25.01
CA ARG A 4 -37.68 10.47 24.71
C ARG A 4 -36.49 10.70 25.63
N ASP A 5 -36.66 10.55 26.93
CA ASP A 5 -35.60 10.80 27.89
C ASP A 5 -34.50 9.73 27.76
N LYS A 6 -34.87 8.47 27.47
CA LYS A 6 -33.91 7.38 27.22
C LYS A 6 -33.10 7.62 25.95
N LEU A 7 -33.75 8.07 24.87
CA LEU A 7 -33.10 8.46 23.63
C LEU A 7 -32.17 9.66 23.84
N PHE A 8 -32.62 10.66 24.59
CA PHE A 8 -31.80 11.83 24.91
C PHE A 8 -30.57 11.43 25.74
N LEU A 9 -30.74 10.57 26.74
CA LEU A 9 -29.63 10.05 27.56
C LEU A 9 -28.64 9.25 26.73
N SER A 10 -29.11 8.33 25.87
CA SER A 10 -28.27 7.55 24.97
C SER A 10 -27.45 8.43 24.03
N ASN A 11 -28.09 9.44 23.42
CA ASN A 11 -27.41 10.40 22.56
C ASN A 11 -26.42 11.28 23.34
N THR A 12 -26.72 11.65 24.57
CA THR A 12 -25.80 12.41 25.43
C THR A 12 -24.56 11.59 25.77
N ILE A 13 -24.73 10.30 26.07
CA ILE A 13 -23.61 9.36 26.29
C ILE A 13 -22.77 9.24 25.02
N PHE A 14 -23.41 9.08 23.85
CA PHE A 14 -22.72 9.03 22.57
C PHE A 14 -21.90 10.31 22.29
N LEU A 15 -22.47 11.49 22.52
CA LEU A 15 -21.75 12.76 22.39
C LEU A 15 -20.55 12.84 23.34
N PHE A 16 -20.70 12.35 24.57
CA PHE A 16 -19.60 12.30 25.53
C PHE A 16 -18.47 11.37 25.04
N ILE A 17 -18.82 10.22 24.46
CA ILE A 17 -17.84 9.29 23.86
C ILE A 17 -17.11 9.95 22.67
N VAL A 18 -17.83 10.66 21.79
CA VAL A 18 -17.22 11.39 20.65
C VAL A 18 -16.30 12.52 21.13
N LEU A 19 -16.70 13.28 22.15
CA LEU A 19 -15.87 14.33 22.75
C LEU A 19 -14.62 13.75 23.41
N PHE A 20 -14.77 12.65 24.14
CA PHE A 20 -13.68 11.99 24.84
C PHE A 20 -12.69 11.35 23.86
N SER A 21 -13.19 10.64 22.83
CA SER A 21 -12.35 10.04 21.79
C SER A 21 -11.63 11.09 20.96
N GLY A 22 -12.31 12.17 20.57
CA GLY A 22 -11.70 13.31 19.87
C GLY A 22 -10.61 14.00 20.71
N SER A 23 -10.83 14.12 22.03
CA SER A 23 -9.83 14.67 22.96
C SER A 23 -8.61 13.76 23.07
N ILE A 24 -8.80 12.45 23.26
CA ILE A 24 -7.71 11.47 23.30
C ILE A 24 -6.91 11.53 21.99
N LEU A 25 -7.60 11.51 20.85
CA LEU A 25 -6.97 11.56 19.53
C LEU A 25 -6.13 12.85 19.37
N TYR A 26 -6.68 14.00 19.75
CA TYR A 26 -5.96 15.27 19.71
C TYR A 26 -4.71 15.25 20.60
N PHE A 27 -4.79 14.76 21.84
CA PHE A 27 -3.64 14.68 22.74
C PHE A 27 -2.58 13.70 22.24
N SER A 28 -2.98 12.57 21.67
CA SER A 28 -2.07 11.60 21.06
C SER A 28 -1.33 12.21 19.87
N ILE A 29 -2.06 12.82 18.92
CA ILE A 29 -1.45 13.49 17.76
C ILE A 29 -0.55 14.64 18.21
N LYS A 30 -0.99 15.45 19.17
CA LYS A 30 -0.19 16.55 19.74
C LYS A 30 1.12 16.05 20.32
N SER A 31 1.11 14.93 21.04
CA SER A 31 2.31 14.32 21.61
C SER A 31 3.27 13.85 20.51
N ILE A 32 2.76 13.12 19.52
CA ILE A 32 3.54 12.61 18.39
C ILE A 32 4.19 13.75 17.60
N VAL A 33 3.39 14.74 17.20
CA VAL A 33 3.88 15.88 16.41
C VAL A 33 4.90 16.70 17.20
N ARG A 34 4.67 16.92 18.50
CA ARG A 34 5.64 17.64 19.35
C ARG A 34 6.96 16.87 19.48
N ASN A 35 6.91 15.55 19.64
CA ASN A 35 8.12 14.72 19.73
C ASN A 35 8.88 14.70 18.40
N TYR A 36 8.16 14.59 17.29
CA TYR A 36 8.74 14.69 15.95
C TYR A 36 9.46 16.02 15.75
N ILE A 37 8.78 17.15 16.00
CA ILE A 37 9.34 18.50 15.90
C ILE A 37 10.57 18.66 16.80
N ASN A 38 10.51 18.18 18.05
CA ASN A 38 11.65 18.26 18.97
C ASN A 38 12.87 17.51 18.41
N SER A 39 12.65 16.29 17.92
CA SER A 39 13.70 15.44 17.33
C SER A 39 14.28 16.07 16.06
N GLU A 40 13.42 16.61 15.20
CA GLU A 40 13.83 17.31 13.98
C GLU A 40 14.72 18.53 14.30
N MET A 41 14.31 19.35 15.27
CA MET A 41 15.08 20.52 15.70
C MET A 41 16.42 20.16 16.36
N GLU A 42 16.46 19.11 17.17
CA GLU A 42 17.70 18.58 17.74
C GLU A 42 18.64 18.07 16.64
N ASN A 43 18.11 17.35 15.64
CA ASN A 43 18.88 16.87 14.50
C ASN A 43 19.43 18.02 13.65
N ILE A 44 18.62 19.05 13.36
CA ILE A 44 19.08 20.25 12.65
C ILE A 44 20.20 20.94 13.42
N THR A 45 20.06 21.09 14.74
CA THR A 45 21.07 21.73 15.59
C THR A 45 22.37 20.93 15.59
N ASN A 46 22.30 19.60 15.81
CA ASN A 46 23.44 18.70 15.79
C ASN A 46 24.15 18.70 14.43
N ASN A 47 23.39 18.68 13.33
CA ASN A 47 23.95 18.73 11.98
C ASN A 47 24.61 20.09 11.70
N SER A 48 24.00 21.18 12.14
CA SER A 48 24.59 22.53 12.02
C SER A 48 25.90 22.64 12.80
N VAL A 49 25.98 22.06 14.01
CA VAL A 49 27.24 21.98 14.77
C VAL A 49 28.30 21.16 14.04
N LYS A 50 27.94 20.03 13.43
CA LYS A 50 28.88 19.24 12.62
C LYS A 50 29.41 20.02 11.42
N ILE A 51 28.55 20.76 10.71
CA ILE A 51 28.94 21.63 9.60
C ILE A 51 29.93 22.69 10.08
N VAL A 52 29.59 23.42 11.16
CA VAL A 52 30.48 24.44 11.75
C VAL A 52 31.82 23.82 12.14
N LYS A 53 31.84 22.70 12.86
CA LYS A 53 33.09 22.00 13.23
C LYS A 53 33.92 21.60 12.01
N SER A 54 33.29 21.12 10.95
CA SER A 54 33.97 20.73 9.71
C SER A 54 34.56 21.94 8.98
N ALA A 55 33.79 23.02 8.83
CA ALA A 55 34.24 24.27 8.22
C ALA A 55 35.43 24.87 8.98
N ILE A 56 35.36 24.87 10.32
CA ILE A 56 36.44 25.31 11.21
C ILE A 56 37.70 24.48 10.99
N ASN A 57 37.60 23.15 11.08
CA ASN A 57 38.74 22.27 10.90
C ASN A 57 39.39 22.45 9.52
N SER A 58 38.58 22.68 8.48
CA SER A 58 39.08 22.96 7.12
C SER A 58 39.79 24.32 7.05
N SER A 59 39.21 25.38 7.62
CA SER A 59 39.81 26.73 7.68
C SER A 59 41.16 26.70 8.41
N ILE A 60 41.25 26.04 9.57
CA ILE A 60 42.49 25.94 10.34
C ILE A 60 43.55 25.13 9.59
N LYS A 61 43.16 23.99 9.00
CA LYS A 61 44.05 23.20 8.16
C LYS A 61 44.63 24.04 7.03
N ASN A 62 43.78 24.76 6.30
CA ASN A 62 44.18 25.62 5.19
C ASN A 62 45.08 26.76 5.68
N HIS A 63 44.78 27.38 6.83
CA HIS A 63 45.58 28.43 7.44
C HIS A 63 47.00 27.93 7.79
N LEU A 64 47.10 26.84 8.56
CA LEU A 64 48.39 26.28 8.98
C LEU A 64 49.23 25.80 7.78
N GLN A 65 48.59 25.17 6.79
CA GLN A 65 49.28 24.78 5.55
C GLN A 65 49.74 26.01 4.74
N SER A 66 48.91 27.06 4.66
CA SER A 66 49.29 28.32 4.00
C SER A 66 50.50 28.96 4.67
N VAL A 67 50.55 28.97 6.01
CA VAL A 67 51.70 29.48 6.77
C VAL A 67 52.95 28.64 6.51
N ALA A 68 52.85 27.30 6.48
CA ALA A 68 53.97 26.42 6.17
C ALA A 68 54.49 26.63 4.73
N SER A 69 53.61 26.73 3.74
CA SER A 69 54.00 26.97 2.34
C SER A 69 54.62 28.35 2.13
N LYS A 70 54.06 29.42 2.72
CA LYS A 70 54.69 30.76 2.69
C LYS A 70 56.09 30.74 3.33
N SER A 71 56.24 30.02 4.44
CA SER A 71 57.53 29.89 5.13
C SER A 71 58.56 29.07 4.33
N LYS A 72 58.10 28.09 3.55
CA LYS A 72 58.93 27.41 2.54
C LYS A 72 59.33 28.34 1.40
N GLU A 73 58.45 29.21 0.91
CA GLU A 73 58.81 30.20 -0.11
C GLU A 73 59.90 31.17 0.38
N ILE A 74 59.80 31.63 1.63
CA ILE A 74 60.85 32.42 2.29
C ILE A 74 62.16 31.61 2.34
N THR A 75 62.09 30.34 2.74
CA THR A 75 63.25 29.43 2.74
C THR A 75 63.88 29.34 1.35
N ASN A 76 63.07 29.15 0.30
CA ASN A 76 63.51 29.07 -1.08
C ASN A 76 64.15 30.38 -1.57
N TYR A 77 63.61 31.55 -1.16
CA TYR A 77 64.18 32.85 -1.49
C TYR A 77 65.64 32.98 -0.99
N TYR A 78 65.90 32.62 0.26
CA TYR A 78 67.27 32.66 0.82
C TYR A 78 68.18 31.59 0.22
N TYR A 79 67.66 30.38 -0.03
CA TYR A 79 68.40 29.32 -0.72
C TYR A 79 68.84 29.75 -2.13
N ASN A 80 67.94 30.39 -2.90
CA ASN A 80 68.29 30.93 -4.22
C ASN A 80 69.32 32.05 -4.14
N GLY A 81 69.27 32.89 -3.09
CA GLY A 81 70.31 33.87 -2.81
C GLY A 81 71.70 33.25 -2.61
N PHE A 82 71.77 32.10 -1.94
CA PHE A 82 72.98 31.28 -1.84
C PHE A 82 73.41 30.72 -3.20
N LYS A 83 72.49 30.11 -3.97
CA LYS A 83 72.79 29.54 -5.30
C LYS A 83 73.33 30.57 -6.29
N GLN A 84 72.99 31.84 -6.10
CA GLN A 84 73.46 32.97 -6.91
C GLN A 84 74.72 33.66 -6.35
N GLY A 85 75.35 33.10 -5.30
CA GLY A 85 76.59 33.61 -4.72
C GLY A 85 76.43 34.90 -3.90
N ARG A 86 75.21 35.32 -3.54
CA ARG A 86 74.98 36.55 -2.75
C ARG A 86 75.30 36.40 -1.26
N MET A 87 75.35 35.16 -0.77
CA MET A 87 75.64 34.81 0.62
C MET A 87 76.11 33.34 0.71
N SER A 88 76.74 32.96 1.82
CA SER A 88 77.07 31.55 2.05
C SER A 88 75.82 30.73 2.40
N GLU A 89 75.86 29.42 2.20
CA GLU A 89 74.76 28.53 2.58
C GLU A 89 74.44 28.60 4.09
N LYS A 90 75.48 28.70 4.91
CA LYS A 90 75.36 28.85 6.37
C LYS A 90 74.64 30.16 6.74
N ASP A 91 74.97 31.26 6.05
CA ASP A 91 74.31 32.54 6.27
C ASP A 91 72.84 32.54 5.80
N ALA A 92 72.56 31.88 4.67
CA ALA A 92 71.20 31.70 4.17
C ALA A 92 70.34 30.91 5.17
N PHE A 93 70.85 29.77 5.66
CA PHE A 93 70.14 28.95 6.66
C PHE A 93 69.95 29.72 7.97
N GLN A 94 70.96 30.47 8.43
CA GLN A 94 70.86 31.29 9.64
C GLN A 94 69.80 32.40 9.52
N LYS A 95 69.65 33.02 8.33
CA LYS A 95 68.58 34.00 8.09
C LYS A 95 67.19 33.37 8.16
N VAL A 96 67.01 32.20 7.55
CA VAL A 96 65.75 31.45 7.64
C VAL A 96 65.44 31.05 9.07
N LYS A 97 66.44 30.57 9.82
CA LYS A 97 66.32 30.24 11.24
C LYS A 97 65.91 31.45 12.07
N ASN A 98 66.54 32.60 11.87
CA ASN A 98 66.20 33.83 12.60
C ASN A 98 64.76 34.28 12.31
N ILE A 99 64.32 34.17 11.06
CA ILE A 99 62.91 34.44 10.70
C ILE A 99 62.02 33.45 11.43
N PHE A 100 62.29 32.14 11.31
CA PHE A 100 61.50 31.06 11.92
C PHE A 100 61.28 31.24 13.43
N LEU A 101 62.28 31.78 14.12
CA LEU A 101 62.30 31.97 15.57
C LEU A 101 61.93 33.40 16.02
N ASP A 102 61.50 34.28 15.10
CA ASP A 102 61.12 35.65 15.43
C ASP A 102 59.87 35.66 16.34
N PRO A 103 59.96 36.22 17.56
CA PRO A 103 58.86 36.18 18.53
C PRO A 103 57.66 37.07 18.17
N VAL A 104 57.82 38.01 17.23
CA VAL A 104 56.77 38.94 16.79
C VAL A 104 56.08 38.41 15.54
N TYR A 105 56.83 37.92 14.55
CA TYR A 105 56.29 37.57 13.23
C TYR A 105 55.84 36.11 13.09
N ASN A 106 56.34 35.20 13.93
CA ASN A 106 56.14 33.76 13.73
C ASN A 106 55.24 33.08 14.76
N LYS A 107 54.53 33.89 15.51
CA LYS A 107 53.57 33.42 16.50
C LYS A 107 52.26 33.05 15.80
N ILE A 108 51.88 31.78 15.89
CA ILE A 108 50.64 31.25 15.30
C ILE A 108 49.62 31.06 16.44
N GLY A 109 48.73 32.04 16.64
CA GLY A 109 47.86 32.10 17.82
C GLY A 109 48.60 32.65 19.04
N THR A 110 48.37 32.09 20.23
CA THR A 110 49.01 32.56 21.48
C THR A 110 50.28 31.81 21.85
N SER A 111 50.45 30.56 21.41
CA SER A 111 51.65 29.77 21.70
C SER A 111 52.13 28.87 20.56
N GLY A 112 51.46 28.90 19.40
CA GLY A 112 51.94 28.25 18.18
C GLY A 112 53.17 28.93 17.58
N TYR A 113 53.94 28.16 16.80
CA TYR A 113 55.21 28.59 16.21
C TYR A 113 55.55 27.79 14.95
N LEU A 114 56.50 28.32 14.19
CA LEU A 114 57.18 27.63 13.10
C LEU A 114 58.38 26.82 13.61
N CYS A 115 58.51 25.59 13.14
CA CYS A 115 59.70 24.77 13.35
C CYS A 115 60.17 24.10 12.06
N GLY A 116 61.40 23.62 12.09
CA GLY A 116 62.06 22.92 11.00
C GLY A 116 62.54 21.57 11.48
N VAL A 117 62.11 20.51 10.80
CA VAL A 117 62.47 19.12 11.13
C VAL A 117 63.20 18.49 9.95
N SER A 118 64.33 17.85 10.19
CA SER A 118 65.05 17.15 9.11
C SER A 118 64.33 15.87 8.68
N GLY A 119 64.62 15.34 7.50
CA GLY A 119 64.14 14.04 7.03
C GLY A 119 64.60 12.85 7.90
N LYS A 120 65.55 13.07 8.82
CA LYS A 120 65.98 12.11 9.84
C LYS A 120 65.26 12.27 11.19
N GLY A 121 64.38 13.26 11.33
CA GLY A 121 63.63 13.52 12.57
C GLY A 121 64.35 14.37 13.61
N ILE A 122 65.36 15.14 13.20
CA ILE A 122 66.08 16.06 14.09
C ILE A 122 65.42 17.44 14.01
N LEU A 123 65.16 18.06 15.16
CA LEU A 123 64.61 19.43 15.23
C LEU A 123 65.70 20.46 14.90
N VAL A 124 65.89 20.77 13.62
CA VAL A 124 66.95 21.68 13.14
C VAL A 124 66.62 23.16 13.34
N ILE A 125 65.33 23.51 13.46
CA ILE A 125 64.88 24.85 13.85
C ILE A 125 63.76 24.68 14.87
N HIS A 126 63.97 25.04 16.14
CA HIS A 126 62.94 24.93 17.18
C HIS A 126 63.15 25.95 18.31
N PRO A 127 62.10 26.62 18.82
CA PRO A 127 62.25 27.69 19.80
C PRO A 127 62.85 27.26 21.16
N LYS A 128 62.70 25.99 21.55
CA LYS A 128 63.14 25.48 22.86
C LYS A 128 63.85 24.11 22.87
N ALA A 129 64.02 23.49 21.70
CA ALA A 129 64.46 22.08 21.61
C ALA A 129 65.29 21.82 20.34
N GLU A 130 66.02 22.84 19.90
CA GLU A 130 66.87 22.73 18.72
C GLU A 130 67.96 21.66 18.92
N GLY A 131 68.21 20.86 17.88
CA GLY A 131 69.19 19.77 17.89
C GLY A 131 68.72 18.47 18.53
N MET A 132 67.51 18.44 19.11
CA MET A 132 66.94 17.23 19.69
C MET A 132 66.59 16.20 18.60
N ASP A 133 67.02 14.95 18.81
CA ASP A 133 66.55 13.81 18.03
C ASP A 133 65.13 13.42 18.48
N ALA A 134 64.15 13.75 17.64
CA ALA A 134 62.74 13.48 17.87
C ALA A 134 62.23 12.34 16.98
N SER A 135 63.10 11.59 16.30
CA SER A 135 62.76 10.53 15.34
C SER A 135 61.91 9.39 15.94
N LYS A 136 61.96 9.20 17.26
CA LYS A 136 61.16 8.20 17.98
C LYS A 136 59.71 8.60 18.19
N LEU A 137 59.39 9.91 18.14
CA LEU A 137 58.03 10.41 18.34
C LEU A 137 57.15 10.07 17.14
N GLU A 138 55.95 9.57 17.41
CA GLU A 138 55.05 9.09 16.36
C GLU A 138 54.59 10.22 15.42
N SER A 139 54.42 11.43 15.96
CA SER A 139 54.13 12.64 15.19
C SER A 139 55.23 12.99 14.20
N ILE A 140 56.50 12.85 14.61
CA ILE A 140 57.67 13.11 13.77
C ILE A 140 57.80 12.02 12.68
N LYS A 141 57.58 10.75 13.01
CA LYS A 141 57.57 9.66 12.01
C LYS A 141 56.51 9.89 10.93
N LYS A 142 55.31 10.31 11.34
CA LYS A 142 54.22 10.67 10.41
C LYS A 142 54.58 11.90 9.58
N ALA A 143 55.20 12.92 10.17
CA ALA A 143 55.65 14.10 9.42
C ALA A 143 56.72 13.75 8.39
N ILE A 144 57.68 12.88 8.71
CA ILE A 144 58.73 12.41 7.78
C ILE A 144 58.14 11.60 6.62
N SER A 145 57.15 10.74 6.88
CA SER A 145 56.52 9.94 5.82
C SER A 145 55.64 10.79 4.91
N MET A 146 54.91 11.76 5.48
CA MET A 146 54.01 12.63 4.72
C MET A 146 54.75 13.72 3.97
N LYS A 147 55.79 14.32 4.57
CA LYS A 147 56.57 15.48 4.10
C LYS A 147 55.79 16.79 3.91
N THR A 148 54.60 16.73 3.32
CA THR A 148 53.68 17.85 3.10
C THR A 148 52.28 17.40 3.49
N GLY A 149 51.52 18.24 4.21
CA GLY A 149 50.20 17.83 4.68
C GLY A 149 49.76 18.54 5.95
N TYR A 150 48.87 17.88 6.70
CA TYR A 150 48.33 18.35 7.97
C TYR A 150 48.31 17.19 8.94
N LEU A 151 48.63 17.47 10.20
CA LEU A 151 48.88 16.46 11.23
C LEU A 151 48.40 17.00 12.58
N GLU A 152 47.59 16.21 13.29
CA GLU A 152 47.24 16.45 14.70
C GLU A 152 48.03 15.50 15.61
N TYR A 153 48.58 16.03 16.70
CA TYR A 153 49.47 15.28 17.58
C TYR A 153 49.44 15.86 18.98
N MET A 154 49.61 14.98 19.96
CA MET A 154 49.83 15.40 21.34
C MET A 154 51.26 15.95 21.46
N TRP A 155 51.38 17.12 22.10
CA TRP A 155 52.66 17.78 22.32
C TRP A 155 52.68 18.54 23.64
N LYS A 156 53.84 18.52 24.28
CA LYS A 156 54.12 19.23 25.53
C LYS A 156 55.33 20.13 25.30
N ASN A 157 55.12 21.44 25.26
CA ASN A 157 56.25 22.35 25.14
C ASN A 157 57.12 22.27 26.41
N PRO A 158 58.45 22.49 26.30
CA PRO A 158 59.31 22.59 27.47
C PRO A 158 58.84 23.70 28.43
N GLY A 159 58.46 23.29 29.65
CA GLY A 159 57.93 24.14 30.71
C GLY A 159 56.41 24.05 30.94
N GLU A 160 55.65 23.33 30.12
CA GLU A 160 54.21 23.08 30.37
C GLU A 160 54.01 21.91 31.34
N GLU A 161 52.89 21.85 32.08
CA GLU A 161 52.60 20.74 33.00
C GLU A 161 52.05 19.50 32.28
N LYS A 162 51.14 19.70 31.33
CA LYS A 162 50.40 18.64 30.63
C LYS A 162 50.58 18.73 29.12
N GLU A 163 50.54 17.57 28.49
CA GLU A 163 50.48 17.42 27.05
C GLU A 163 49.11 17.86 26.53
N ARG A 164 49.08 18.61 25.42
CA ARG A 164 47.86 19.13 24.80
C ARG A 164 47.86 18.80 23.31
N LEU A 165 46.67 18.84 22.70
CA LEU A 165 46.51 18.51 21.30
C LEU A 165 46.96 19.69 20.43
N LYS A 166 47.97 19.48 19.58
CA LYS A 166 48.40 20.42 18.54
C LYS A 166 47.93 19.95 17.17
N ALA A 167 47.77 20.91 16.27
CA ALA A 167 47.80 20.63 14.84
C ALA A 167 48.93 21.37 14.16
N GLY A 168 49.40 20.80 13.05
CA GLY A 168 50.44 21.40 12.24
C GLY A 168 50.23 21.21 10.74
N GLY A 169 50.47 22.28 10.00
CA GLY A 169 50.66 22.26 8.56
C GLY A 169 52.13 21.99 8.24
N LEU A 170 52.37 21.09 7.28
CA LEU A 170 53.69 20.64 6.86
C LEU A 170 53.90 21.00 5.39
N ASP A 171 55.10 21.45 5.05
CA ASP A 171 55.58 21.56 3.67
C ASP A 171 57.08 21.22 3.61
N TYR A 172 57.51 20.53 2.56
CA TYR A 172 58.89 20.02 2.46
C TYR A 172 59.75 20.86 1.52
N PHE A 173 60.90 21.28 2.03
CA PHE A 173 61.95 21.95 1.30
C PHE A 173 63.12 20.99 1.08
N GLU A 174 63.10 20.34 -0.09
CA GLU A 174 64.06 19.30 -0.51
C GLU A 174 65.55 19.73 -0.40
N PRO A 175 65.97 20.95 -0.80
CA PRO A 175 67.40 21.27 -0.86
C PRO A 175 68.14 21.23 0.49
N TRP A 176 67.42 21.43 1.59
CA TRP A 176 67.97 21.33 2.96
C TRP A 176 67.42 20.16 3.75
N ASP A 177 66.72 19.24 3.09
CA ASP A 177 65.98 18.15 3.73
C ASP A 177 65.13 18.65 4.92
N LEU A 178 64.44 19.78 4.72
CA LEU A 178 63.77 20.54 5.78
C LEU A 178 62.26 20.46 5.64
N ILE A 179 61.59 19.84 6.61
CA ILE A 179 60.15 19.88 6.78
C ILE A 179 59.81 21.16 7.55
N VAL A 180 59.23 22.13 6.86
CA VAL A 180 58.69 23.36 7.43
C VAL A 180 57.36 23.05 8.09
N TRP A 181 57.26 23.32 9.39
CA TRP A 181 56.14 22.89 10.19
C TRP A 181 55.56 24.07 10.97
N ALA A 182 54.38 24.51 10.56
CA ALA A 182 53.61 25.57 11.22
C ALA A 182 52.62 24.91 12.18
N SER A 183 52.74 25.13 13.49
CA SER A 183 51.91 24.43 14.48
C SER A 183 51.25 25.35 15.51
N SER A 184 50.06 25.00 15.95
CA SER A 184 49.35 25.67 17.06
C SER A 184 48.49 24.67 17.85
N TYR A 185 48.13 25.02 19.09
CA TYR A 185 47.29 24.17 19.94
C TYR A 185 45.83 24.28 19.54
N LYS A 186 45.10 23.16 19.64
CA LYS A 186 43.70 23.06 19.23
C LYS A 186 42.80 23.97 20.05
N GLU A 187 43.14 24.20 21.31
CA GLU A 187 42.41 25.12 22.19
C GLU A 187 42.58 26.60 21.79
N GLU A 188 43.55 26.94 20.94
CA GLU A 188 43.82 28.31 20.45
C GLU A 188 43.19 28.58 19.07
N PHE A 189 42.45 27.61 18.53
CA PHE A 189 41.91 27.69 17.18
C PHE A 189 40.84 28.75 17.01
N ASN A 190 40.14 29.12 18.07
CA ASN A 190 39.23 30.28 18.06
C ASN A 190 39.92 31.59 17.62
N LEU A 191 41.24 31.73 17.81
CA LEU A 191 42.01 32.88 17.37
C LEU A 191 42.47 32.80 15.90
N LEU A 192 42.41 31.61 15.30
CA LEU A 192 42.91 31.33 13.95
C LEU A 192 41.78 31.29 12.91
N VAL A 193 40.54 31.08 13.36
CA VAL A 193 39.37 30.98 12.50
C VAL A 193 38.78 32.36 12.27
N ASN A 194 38.58 32.72 11.00
CA ASN A 194 37.78 33.89 10.65
C ASN A 194 36.31 33.47 10.49
N PRO A 195 35.37 33.96 11.33
CA PRO A 195 33.96 33.60 11.23
C PRO A 195 33.31 34.02 9.90
N ASP A 196 33.87 35.02 9.21
CA ASP A 196 33.34 35.47 7.93
C ASP A 196 33.56 34.44 6.80
N ASP A 197 34.54 33.53 6.92
CA ASP A 197 34.88 32.54 5.89
C ASP A 197 33.75 31.55 5.58
N PHE A 198 32.88 31.26 6.57
CA PHE A 198 31.76 30.32 6.45
C PHE A 198 30.42 30.94 6.85
N ARG A 199 30.37 32.27 6.95
CA ARG A 199 29.17 33.02 7.32
C ARG A 199 27.99 32.73 6.40
N GLU A 200 28.21 32.81 5.09
CA GLU A 200 27.15 32.58 4.10
C GLU A 200 26.64 31.13 4.18
N GLU A 201 27.52 30.17 4.44
CA GLU A 201 27.15 28.77 4.63
C GLU A 201 26.21 28.59 5.83
N ILE A 202 26.52 29.22 6.97
CA ILE A 202 25.67 29.15 8.18
C ILE A 202 24.35 29.90 8.00
N LEU A 203 24.37 31.09 7.41
CA LEU A 203 23.15 31.88 7.18
C LEU A 203 22.24 31.29 6.09
N SER A 204 22.79 30.44 5.23
CA SER A 204 22.01 29.69 4.22
C SER A 204 21.14 28.58 4.83
N ILE A 205 21.43 28.15 6.08
CA ILE A 205 20.63 27.14 6.78
C ILE A 205 19.28 27.73 7.16
N LYS A 206 18.25 27.40 6.37
CA LYS A 206 16.86 27.80 6.61
C LYS A 206 16.14 26.74 7.42
N ILE A 207 15.45 27.18 8.49
CA ILE A 207 14.59 26.33 9.31
C ILE A 207 13.15 26.75 9.04
N GLN A 208 12.33 25.86 8.49
CA GLN A 208 10.98 26.19 8.03
C GLN A 208 11.00 27.39 7.05
N LYS A 209 10.11 28.38 7.20
CA LYS A 209 10.07 29.55 6.30
C LYS A 209 10.95 30.69 6.81
N SER A 210 10.86 30.97 8.10
CA SER A 210 11.48 32.17 8.68
C SER A 210 12.62 31.85 9.66
N GLY A 211 12.74 30.62 10.13
CA GLY A 211 13.75 30.19 11.10
C GLY A 211 15.17 30.18 10.52
N TYR A 212 16.15 30.32 11.40
CA TYR A 212 17.55 30.51 11.04
C TYR A 212 18.48 30.01 12.14
N VAL A 213 19.74 29.82 11.76
CA VAL A 213 20.84 29.49 12.68
C VAL A 213 21.69 30.74 12.90
N TYR A 214 22.17 30.90 14.13
CA TYR A 214 23.12 31.96 14.50
C TYR A 214 24.13 31.45 15.53
N ILE A 215 25.23 32.18 15.69
CA ILE A 215 26.35 31.83 16.58
C ILE A 215 26.66 32.98 17.52
N LEU A 216 26.85 32.66 18.80
CA LEU A 216 27.31 33.58 19.84
C LEU A 216 28.66 33.11 20.41
N ASP A 217 29.46 34.01 20.97
CA ASP A 217 30.57 33.66 21.85
C ASP A 217 30.12 33.50 23.33
N SER A 218 31.03 33.10 24.21
CA SER A 218 30.77 32.98 25.65
C SER A 218 30.38 34.28 26.36
N THR A 219 30.70 35.44 25.76
CA THR A 219 30.34 36.76 26.30
C THR A 219 28.93 37.20 25.88
N GLY A 220 28.28 36.42 25.01
CA GLY A 220 26.98 36.72 24.43
C GLY A 220 27.04 37.65 23.22
N LYS A 221 28.22 37.87 22.63
CA LYS A 221 28.37 38.62 21.39
C LYS A 221 27.95 37.77 20.20
N ALA A 222 27.13 38.34 19.32
CA ALA A 222 26.70 37.69 18.10
C ALA A 222 27.83 37.67 17.06
N ILE A 223 28.43 36.51 16.86
CA ILE A 223 29.52 36.30 15.90
C ILE A 223 28.94 36.20 14.49
N ILE A 224 27.97 35.31 14.30
CA ILE A 224 27.20 35.18 13.05
C ILE A 224 25.74 35.35 13.41
N HIS A 225 25.08 36.40 12.91
CA HIS A 225 23.64 36.58 13.10
C HIS A 225 23.03 37.36 11.93
N PRO A 226 21.88 36.95 11.38
CA PRO A 226 21.30 37.60 10.20
C PRO A 226 20.93 39.07 10.40
N PHE A 227 20.61 39.48 11.64
CA PHE A 227 20.09 40.82 11.94
C PHE A 227 20.89 41.65 12.96
N LEU A 228 21.76 41.04 13.77
CA LEU A 228 22.30 41.64 15.01
C LEU A 228 23.81 41.36 15.15
N GLN A 229 24.49 41.15 14.04
CA GLN A 229 25.90 40.78 14.06
C GLN A 229 26.76 41.83 14.78
N GLY A 230 27.71 41.36 15.56
CA GLY A 230 28.64 42.18 16.34
C GLY A 230 28.07 42.75 17.63
N GLN A 231 26.75 42.68 17.85
CA GLN A 231 26.11 43.19 19.07
C GLN A 231 26.26 42.20 20.23
N ASN A 232 26.38 42.72 21.46
CA ASN A 232 26.36 41.88 22.66
C ASN A 232 24.91 41.71 23.14
N LEU A 233 24.42 40.46 23.11
CA LEU A 233 23.05 40.09 23.44
C LEU A 233 22.90 39.55 24.87
N TYR A 234 23.97 39.54 25.69
CA TYR A 234 23.97 38.98 27.04
C TYR A 234 22.94 39.63 27.97
N ASN A 235 22.71 40.93 27.84
CA ASN A 235 21.77 41.68 28.68
C ASN A 235 20.40 41.89 28.04
N VAL A 236 20.16 41.29 26.87
CA VAL A 236 18.90 41.44 26.15
C VAL A 236 17.80 40.63 26.84
N LYS A 237 16.66 41.28 27.04
CA LYS A 237 15.44 40.66 27.58
C LYS A 237 14.46 40.38 26.46
N SER A 238 13.76 39.26 26.55
CA SER A 238 12.55 39.03 25.76
C SER A 238 11.45 40.01 26.18
N SER A 239 10.37 40.11 25.40
CA SER A 239 9.21 40.94 25.78
C SER A 239 8.53 40.49 27.08
N LYS A 240 8.77 39.24 27.52
CA LYS A 240 8.31 38.68 28.80
C LYS A 240 9.33 38.88 29.94
N GLY A 241 10.38 39.68 29.73
CA GLY A 241 11.40 40.03 30.73
C GLY A 241 12.49 38.98 30.96
N VAL A 242 12.52 37.89 30.18
CA VAL A 242 13.46 36.77 30.35
C VAL A 242 14.79 37.08 29.67
N PHE A 243 15.90 36.90 30.38
CA PHE A 243 17.26 36.98 29.82
C PHE A 243 17.63 35.67 29.10
N PHE A 244 17.00 35.42 27.95
CA PHE A 244 17.08 34.13 27.26
C PHE A 244 18.53 33.77 26.86
N ILE A 245 19.35 34.73 26.44
CA ILE A 245 20.76 34.49 26.10
C ILE A 245 21.60 34.06 27.31
N ARG A 246 21.37 34.67 28.49
CA ARG A 246 22.08 34.27 29.72
C ARG A 246 21.76 32.83 30.11
N GLU A 247 20.49 32.46 29.99
CA GLU A 247 20.04 31.10 30.27
C GLU A 247 20.66 30.09 29.29
N MET A 248 20.73 30.43 27.99
CA MET A 248 21.40 29.59 26.99
C MET A 248 22.89 29.39 27.32
N LEU A 249 23.60 30.48 27.64
CA LEU A 249 25.03 30.43 27.97
C LEU A 249 25.31 29.67 29.27
N LYS A 250 24.38 29.71 30.24
CA LYS A 250 24.45 28.95 31.49
C LYS A 250 24.20 27.46 31.28
N GLN A 251 23.19 27.10 30.49
CA GLN A 251 22.82 25.70 30.24
C GLN A 251 23.78 25.02 29.27
N LYS A 252 24.39 25.79 28.35
CA LYS A 252 25.29 25.35 27.27
C LYS A 252 24.64 24.46 26.20
N ASN A 253 23.72 23.58 26.58
CA ASN A 253 22.97 22.73 25.65
C ASN A 253 21.51 22.65 26.10
N GLY A 254 20.57 22.69 25.16
CA GLY A 254 19.15 22.53 25.47
C GLY A 254 18.26 23.33 24.56
N LYS A 255 17.08 23.69 25.06
CA LYS A 255 16.12 24.51 24.34
C LYS A 255 15.45 25.52 25.26
N ILE A 256 15.08 26.66 24.69
CA ILE A 256 14.39 27.74 25.40
C ILE A 256 13.41 28.44 24.45
N SER A 257 12.24 28.79 24.97
CA SER A 257 11.22 29.54 24.23
C SER A 257 11.13 30.97 24.74
N TYR A 258 11.08 31.93 23.82
CA TYR A 258 11.03 33.36 24.13
C TYR A 258 10.35 34.14 23.01
N ALA A 259 9.73 35.27 23.38
CA ALA A 259 9.10 36.16 22.42
C ALA A 259 10.09 37.25 21.98
N TRP A 260 10.26 37.40 20.67
CA TRP A 260 11.18 38.37 20.08
C TRP A 260 10.67 38.88 18.73
N GLN A 261 11.01 40.12 18.39
CA GLN A 261 10.70 40.74 17.12
C GLN A 261 12.00 41.11 16.41
N ASN A 262 12.25 40.53 15.24
CA ASN A 262 13.37 40.94 14.40
C ASN A 262 13.04 42.19 13.60
N SER A 263 14.07 42.91 13.13
CA SER A 263 13.90 44.17 12.39
C SER A 263 13.11 44.04 11.09
N ASN A 264 13.00 42.82 10.53
CA ASN A 264 12.22 42.51 9.34
C ASN A 264 10.78 42.05 9.64
N GLU A 265 10.36 42.02 10.92
CA GLU A 265 9.06 41.52 11.35
C GLU A 265 8.15 42.67 11.81
N THR A 266 6.88 42.63 11.39
CA THR A 266 5.88 43.66 11.76
C THR A 266 5.27 43.44 13.14
N SER A 267 5.40 42.25 13.71
CA SER A 267 4.82 41.90 15.02
C SER A 267 5.72 40.96 15.82
N LEU A 268 5.60 41.03 17.14
CA LEU A 268 6.24 40.10 18.09
C LEU A 268 5.80 38.65 17.82
N ARG A 269 6.74 37.70 17.81
CA ARG A 269 6.47 36.27 17.65
C ARG A 269 7.16 35.44 18.73
N ASP A 270 6.51 34.37 19.17
CA ASP A 270 7.11 33.37 20.05
C ASP A 270 8.06 32.47 19.23
N LYS A 271 9.28 32.31 19.73
CA LYS A 271 10.36 31.54 19.09
C LYS A 271 10.83 30.47 20.05
N THR A 272 11.18 29.31 19.51
CA THR A 272 11.86 28.25 20.24
C THR A 272 13.25 28.07 19.66
N ALA A 273 14.24 28.21 20.52
CA ALA A 273 15.65 28.08 20.19
C ALA A 273 16.22 26.80 20.77
N TYR A 274 16.88 26.03 19.93
CA TYR A 274 17.70 24.88 20.29
C TYR A 274 19.15 25.30 20.19
N PHE A 275 19.94 25.00 21.21
CA PHE A 275 21.31 25.49 21.28
C PHE A 275 22.26 24.43 21.78
N GLN A 276 23.48 24.50 21.26
CA GLN A 276 24.55 23.57 21.58
C GLN A 276 25.89 24.31 21.59
N TYR A 277 26.64 24.10 22.66
CA TYR A 277 27.94 24.73 22.87
C TYR A 277 29.05 23.91 22.22
N ILE A 278 29.99 24.62 21.60
CA ILE A 278 31.16 24.08 20.90
C ILE A 278 32.40 24.48 21.71
N PRO A 279 32.90 23.60 22.61
CA PRO A 279 34.00 23.93 23.50
C PRO A 279 35.30 24.31 22.78
N GLU A 280 35.56 23.73 21.61
CA GLU A 280 36.82 23.88 20.88
C GLU A 280 37.08 25.31 20.38
N ILE A 281 36.01 26.10 20.25
CA ILE A 281 36.06 27.48 19.73
C ILE A 281 35.31 28.49 20.60
N ASP A 282 34.82 28.06 21.76
CA ASP A 282 34.07 28.88 22.71
C ASP A 282 32.81 29.54 22.11
N TRP A 283 32.12 28.85 21.21
CA TRP A 283 30.91 29.33 20.57
C TRP A 283 29.67 28.55 20.99
N LEU A 284 28.54 29.23 21.00
CA LEU A 284 27.21 28.67 21.18
C LEU A 284 26.44 28.79 19.87
N LEU A 285 26.15 27.65 19.25
CA LEU A 285 25.29 27.59 18.07
C LEU A 285 23.83 27.56 18.52
N VAL A 286 22.99 28.38 17.88
CA VAL A 286 21.56 28.48 18.18
C VAL A 286 20.75 28.36 16.90
N ALA A 287 19.90 27.35 16.84
CA ALA A 287 18.91 27.12 15.80
C ALA A 287 17.54 27.59 16.29
N VAL A 288 16.91 28.52 15.58
CA VAL A 288 15.63 29.12 15.98
C VAL A 288 14.52 28.81 15.00
N SER A 289 13.39 28.36 15.54
CA SER A 289 12.14 28.19 14.82
C SER A 289 11.04 29.03 15.47
N TYR A 290 10.01 29.37 14.70
CA TYR A 290 8.87 30.16 15.15
C TYR A 290 7.71 29.24 15.51
N ASP A 291 7.11 29.43 16.68
CA ASP A 291 6.11 28.51 17.23
C ASP A 291 4.82 28.47 16.38
N ASP A 292 4.44 29.59 15.77
CA ASP A 292 3.27 29.70 14.87
C ASP A 292 3.46 28.94 13.55
N GLU A 293 4.67 28.88 13.02
CA GLU A 293 5.04 28.06 11.86
C GLU A 293 5.15 26.58 12.26
N MET A 294 5.88 26.31 13.34
CA MET A 294 6.20 24.98 13.84
C MET A 294 4.95 24.19 14.23
N TYR A 295 3.96 24.84 14.85
CA TYR A 295 2.70 24.21 15.26
C TYR A 295 1.52 24.49 14.33
N LYS A 296 1.74 25.07 13.14
CA LYS A 296 0.66 25.39 12.19
C LYS A 296 -0.21 24.17 11.86
N SER A 297 0.41 23.05 11.55
CA SER A 297 -0.28 21.79 11.24
C SER A 297 -1.11 21.28 12.42
N LEU A 298 -0.60 21.45 13.65
CA LEU A 298 -1.33 21.05 14.87
C LEU A 298 -2.59 21.90 15.09
N ASN A 299 -2.54 23.19 14.77
CA ASN A 299 -3.70 24.08 14.85
C ASN A 299 -4.76 23.75 13.80
N ILE A 300 -4.35 23.37 12.59
CA ILE A 300 -5.27 22.90 11.54
C ILE A 300 -5.96 21.61 11.98
N ILE A 301 -5.21 20.64 12.51
CA ILE A 301 -5.76 19.37 13.02
C ILE A 301 -6.74 19.65 14.18
N LYS A 302 -6.39 20.54 15.10
CA LYS A 302 -7.30 20.96 16.19
C LYS A 302 -8.61 21.50 15.63
N ALA A 303 -8.56 22.36 14.62
CA ALA A 303 -9.75 22.94 13.99
C ALA A 303 -10.61 21.85 13.31
N ILE A 304 -9.99 20.92 12.58
CA ILE A 304 -10.68 19.80 11.93
C ILE A 304 -11.40 18.92 12.97
N ILE A 305 -10.73 18.58 14.08
CA ILE A 305 -11.33 17.77 15.15
C ILE A 305 -12.51 18.50 15.78
N ILE A 306 -12.36 19.79 16.12
CA ILE A 306 -13.46 20.60 16.69
C ILE A 306 -14.64 20.68 15.72
N MET A 307 -14.39 20.93 14.43
CA MET A 307 -15.43 20.99 13.39
C MET A 307 -16.15 19.65 13.24
N THR A 308 -15.41 18.55 13.25
CA THR A 308 -15.98 17.20 13.14
C THR A 308 -16.88 16.89 14.33
N ILE A 309 -16.43 17.21 15.56
CA ILE A 309 -17.22 17.08 16.78
C ILE A 309 -18.49 17.93 16.69
N LEU A 310 -18.40 19.18 16.23
CA LEU A 310 -19.52 20.09 16.13
C LEU A 310 -20.56 19.62 15.09
N ILE A 311 -20.11 19.20 13.91
CA ILE A 311 -20.99 18.63 12.86
C ILE A 311 -21.68 17.37 13.37
N THR A 312 -20.92 16.46 14.01
CA THR A 312 -21.48 15.23 14.58
C THR A 312 -22.51 15.56 15.66
N SER A 313 -22.22 16.55 16.51
CA SER A 313 -23.14 16.99 17.56
C SER A 313 -24.46 17.52 16.99
N VAL A 314 -24.39 18.37 15.96
CA VAL A 314 -25.58 18.89 15.28
C VAL A 314 -26.38 17.75 14.65
N LEU A 315 -25.73 16.84 13.93
CA LEU A 315 -26.39 15.69 13.30
C LEU A 315 -27.05 14.78 14.33
N THR A 316 -26.38 14.46 15.43
CA THR A 316 -26.95 13.64 16.51
C THR A 316 -28.18 14.30 17.12
N VAL A 317 -28.15 15.61 17.37
CA VAL A 317 -29.32 16.35 17.89
C VAL A 317 -30.48 16.33 16.89
N LEU A 318 -30.22 16.58 15.60
CA LEU A 318 -31.26 16.56 14.56
C LEU A 318 -31.90 15.17 14.41
N ILE A 319 -31.08 14.12 14.37
CA ILE A 319 -31.53 12.73 14.30
C ILE A 319 -32.33 12.38 15.57
N SER A 320 -31.87 12.81 16.74
CA SER A 320 -32.56 12.60 18.02
C SER A 320 -33.94 13.25 18.05
N ILE A 321 -34.06 14.50 17.60
CA ILE A 321 -35.34 15.21 17.50
C ILE A 321 -36.27 14.47 16.53
N LYS A 322 -35.75 14.10 15.34
CA LYS A 322 -36.56 13.43 14.31
C LYS A 322 -37.06 12.07 14.80
N THR A 323 -36.17 11.21 15.28
CA THR A 323 -36.51 9.87 15.80
C THR A 323 -37.44 9.95 17.01
N SER A 324 -37.17 10.85 17.95
CA SER A 324 -38.04 11.05 19.12
C SER A 324 -39.44 11.49 18.71
N SER A 325 -39.57 12.38 17.71
CA SER A 325 -40.88 12.85 17.23
C SER A 325 -41.64 11.75 16.47
N MET A 326 -40.95 10.91 15.71
CA MET A 326 -41.55 9.80 14.96
C MET A 326 -42.04 8.68 15.89
N LEU A 327 -41.30 8.39 16.97
CA LEU A 327 -41.65 7.31 17.89
C LEU A 327 -42.59 7.78 19.01
N SER A 328 -42.27 8.90 19.68
CA SER A 328 -42.94 9.27 20.92
C SER A 328 -44.33 9.84 20.72
N LYS A 329 -44.62 10.53 19.59
CA LYS A 329 -45.93 11.13 19.35
C LYS A 329 -47.01 10.07 19.09
N PRO A 330 -46.83 9.11 18.17
CA PRO A 330 -47.84 8.07 17.94
C PRO A 330 -48.10 7.20 19.17
N ILE A 331 -47.02 6.82 19.89
CA ILE A 331 -47.14 6.02 21.11
C ILE A 331 -47.91 6.77 22.20
N GLN A 332 -47.69 8.08 22.38
CA GLN A 332 -48.45 8.86 23.37
C GLN A 332 -49.93 8.98 23.02
N ILE A 333 -50.26 9.12 21.72
CA ILE A 333 -51.65 9.14 21.25
C ILE A 333 -52.32 7.78 21.51
N LEU A 334 -51.63 6.68 21.23
CA LEU A 334 -52.10 5.32 21.56
C LEU A 334 -52.28 5.12 23.05
N MET A 335 -51.28 5.46 23.87
CA MET A 335 -51.36 5.32 25.33
C MET A 335 -52.50 6.16 25.93
N LYS A 336 -52.69 7.39 25.44
CA LYS A 336 -53.80 8.25 25.87
C LYS A 336 -55.14 7.61 25.52
N SER A 337 -55.28 7.09 24.30
CA SER A 337 -56.49 6.37 23.86
C SER A 337 -56.77 5.14 24.74
N ILE A 338 -55.76 4.36 25.11
CA ILE A 338 -55.88 3.21 26.02
C ILE A 338 -56.34 3.64 27.41
N HIS A 339 -55.79 4.73 27.93
CA HIS A 339 -56.14 5.22 29.27
C HIS A 339 -57.59 5.73 29.33
N GLU A 340 -58.04 6.44 28.29
CA GLU A 340 -59.43 6.91 28.16
C GLU A 340 -60.44 5.74 28.02
N MET A 341 -60.01 4.60 27.47
CA MET A 341 -60.83 3.38 27.39
C MET A 341 -60.98 2.68 28.74
N LYS A 342 -59.93 2.67 29.57
CA LYS A 342 -60.01 2.13 30.93
C LYS A 342 -61.00 2.91 31.83
N SER A 343 -61.21 4.20 31.54
CA SER A 343 -62.22 5.04 32.21
C SER A 343 -63.63 4.95 31.61
N GLY A 344 -63.87 4.06 30.64
CA GLY A 344 -65.21 3.71 30.16
C GLY A 344 -65.82 4.63 29.08
N ASN A 345 -65.11 5.65 28.57
CA ASN A 345 -65.68 6.62 27.64
C ASN A 345 -64.74 7.09 26.50
N GLY A 346 -63.69 6.34 26.17
CA GLY A 346 -62.72 6.75 25.14
C GLY A 346 -63.12 6.39 23.69
N ARG A 347 -63.06 7.36 22.77
CA ARG A 347 -62.99 7.13 21.31
C ARG A 347 -61.53 7.14 20.85
N ILE A 348 -61.17 6.23 19.95
CA ILE A 348 -59.80 6.08 19.45
C ILE A 348 -59.46 7.21 18.46
N ALA A 349 -58.31 7.86 18.65
CA ALA A 349 -57.77 8.83 17.69
C ALA A 349 -57.17 8.11 16.46
N LYS A 350 -57.59 8.49 15.24
CA LYS A 350 -57.06 7.96 13.97
C LYS A 350 -55.59 8.35 13.81
N LEU A 351 -54.70 7.38 13.63
CA LEU A 351 -53.28 7.59 13.35
C LEU A 351 -52.99 7.25 11.89
N GLU A 352 -52.42 8.19 11.13
CA GLU A 352 -52.11 8.05 9.68
C GLU A 352 -50.65 7.65 9.42
N THR A 353 -50.03 6.86 10.29
CA THR A 353 -48.67 6.35 10.02
C THR A 353 -48.75 5.05 9.22
N LYS A 354 -47.86 4.86 8.24
CA LYS A 354 -47.79 3.67 7.36
C LYS A 354 -46.70 2.67 7.76
N ASP A 355 -46.16 2.85 8.96
CA ASP A 355 -45.12 2.03 9.56
C ASP A 355 -45.72 0.97 10.51
N GLU A 356 -44.86 0.19 11.16
CA GLU A 356 -45.26 -0.88 12.09
C GLU A 356 -46.08 -0.33 13.26
N ILE A 357 -45.88 0.94 13.64
CA ILE A 357 -46.67 1.60 14.68
C ILE A 357 -48.09 1.91 14.18
N GLY A 358 -48.23 2.25 12.90
CA GLY A 358 -49.53 2.45 12.25
C GLY A 358 -50.30 1.14 12.05
N GLU A 359 -49.61 0.07 11.67
CA GLU A 359 -50.22 -1.27 11.60
C GLU A 359 -50.65 -1.73 13.00
N LEU A 360 -49.80 -1.53 14.01
CA LEU A 360 -50.13 -1.83 15.40
C LEU A 360 -51.33 -1.01 15.90
N ALA A 361 -51.40 0.28 15.58
CA ALA A 361 -52.53 1.14 15.93
C ALA A 361 -53.84 0.63 15.30
N THR A 362 -53.77 0.19 14.04
CA THR A 362 -54.92 -0.34 13.29
C THR A 362 -55.39 -1.66 13.89
N LYS A 363 -54.48 -2.62 14.09
CA LYS A 363 -54.80 -3.91 14.73
C LYS A 363 -55.29 -3.75 16.16
N PHE A 364 -54.76 -2.78 16.90
CA PHE A 364 -55.21 -2.47 18.25
C PHE A 364 -56.61 -1.86 18.26
N SER A 365 -56.93 -1.00 17.28
CA SER A 365 -58.29 -0.48 17.10
C SER A 365 -59.29 -1.58 16.78
N GLU A 366 -58.93 -2.54 15.94
CA GLU A 366 -59.75 -3.72 15.65
C GLU A 366 -59.92 -4.62 16.87
N LEU A 367 -58.83 -4.91 17.59
CA LEU A 367 -58.86 -5.70 18.83
C LEU A 367 -59.71 -5.04 19.90
N THR A 368 -59.64 -3.72 20.05
CA THR A 368 -60.42 -3.02 21.07
C THR A 368 -61.91 -3.05 20.72
N THR A 369 -62.25 -2.84 19.45
CA THR A 369 -63.64 -3.00 18.97
C THR A 369 -64.14 -4.42 19.23
N LYS A 370 -63.29 -5.43 18.98
CA LYS A 370 -63.60 -6.83 19.29
C LYS A 370 -63.70 -7.11 20.79
N ILE A 371 -62.86 -6.54 21.65
CA ILE A 371 -62.89 -6.73 23.11
C ILE A 371 -64.11 -6.05 23.74
N GLN A 372 -64.51 -4.88 23.25
CA GLN A 372 -65.69 -4.18 23.73
C GLN A 372 -66.98 -4.97 23.40
N ASN A 373 -67.01 -5.60 22.22
CA ASN A 373 -68.09 -6.49 21.80
C ASN A 373 -68.00 -7.88 22.48
N ALA A 374 -66.79 -8.42 22.68
CA ALA A 374 -66.57 -9.74 23.27
C ALA A 374 -66.72 -9.75 24.80
N ASN A 375 -66.38 -8.70 25.54
CA ASN A 375 -66.63 -8.64 26.99
C ASN A 375 -68.13 -8.60 27.32
N GLN A 376 -68.96 -8.13 26.39
CA GLN A 376 -70.42 -8.20 26.52
C GLN A 376 -70.97 -9.61 26.25
N GLU A 377 -70.30 -10.42 25.42
CA GLU A 377 -70.73 -11.78 25.03
C GLU A 377 -70.08 -12.91 25.87
N LEU A 378 -68.82 -12.75 26.29
CA LEU A 378 -68.01 -13.75 27.02
C LEU A 378 -68.53 -14.03 28.44
N ASN A 379 -69.16 -13.04 29.09
CA ASN A 379 -69.83 -13.25 30.37
C ASN A 379 -71.10 -14.11 30.26
N ARG A 380 -71.64 -14.29 29.03
CA ARG A 380 -72.84 -15.10 28.77
C ARG A 380 -72.54 -16.54 28.38
N GLN A 381 -71.34 -16.83 27.83
CA GLN A 381 -71.04 -18.14 27.24
C GLN A 381 -70.10 -19.05 28.07
N ASN A 382 -69.42 -18.53 29.10
CA ASN A 382 -68.48 -19.32 29.91
C ASN A 382 -69.10 -20.46 30.75
N GLU A 383 -70.43 -20.56 30.88
CA GLU A 383 -71.09 -21.69 31.58
C GLU A 383 -71.33 -22.92 30.70
N ILE A 384 -71.44 -22.76 29.37
CA ILE A 384 -71.95 -23.83 28.49
C ILE A 384 -70.82 -24.68 27.89
N MET A 385 -69.61 -24.12 27.76
CA MET A 385 -68.54 -24.67 26.93
C MET A 385 -67.56 -25.61 27.67
N LYS A 386 -68.04 -26.43 28.62
CA LYS A 386 -67.19 -27.41 29.34
C LYS A 386 -67.41 -28.88 28.94
N ASN A 387 -68.48 -29.19 28.19
CA ASN A 387 -68.91 -30.58 27.94
C ASN A 387 -68.84 -31.09 26.49
N MET A 388 -68.38 -30.31 25.51
CA MET A 388 -68.40 -30.75 24.09
C MET A 388 -67.03 -30.58 23.42
N ASN A 389 -66.04 -31.37 23.82
CA ASN A 389 -64.74 -31.41 23.15
C ASN A 389 -64.31 -32.86 22.87
N SER A 390 -64.89 -33.43 21.82
CA SER A 390 -64.21 -34.41 20.97
C SER A 390 -65.14 -34.76 19.79
N VAL A 391 -64.80 -34.36 18.56
CA VAL A 391 -64.88 -35.18 17.33
C VAL A 391 -64.44 -34.33 16.13
N SER A 392 -63.68 -34.98 15.26
CA SER A 392 -63.01 -34.50 14.06
C SER A 392 -63.62 -35.19 12.83
N SER A 393 -63.90 -34.41 11.79
CA SER A 393 -64.52 -34.75 10.47
C SER A 393 -66.04 -34.57 10.36
N LEU A 394 -66.48 -33.98 9.23
CA LEU A 394 -67.87 -33.60 8.95
C LEU A 394 -68.82 -34.81 8.93
N THR A 395 -68.33 -35.98 8.49
CA THR A 395 -69.12 -37.23 8.45
C THR A 395 -69.32 -37.79 9.86
N ASP A 396 -68.30 -37.67 10.73
CA ASP A 396 -68.36 -38.11 12.12
C ASP A 396 -69.23 -37.18 12.97
N VAL A 397 -69.19 -35.87 12.68
CA VAL A 397 -70.10 -34.88 13.27
C VAL A 397 -71.55 -35.22 12.93
N MET A 398 -71.87 -35.54 11.66
CA MET A 398 -73.22 -35.92 11.25
C MET A 398 -73.68 -37.25 11.84
N THR A 399 -72.80 -38.25 11.94
CA THR A 399 -73.12 -39.54 12.57
C THR A 399 -73.38 -39.38 14.08
N PHE A 400 -72.59 -38.53 14.75
CA PHE A 400 -72.81 -38.17 16.16
C PHE A 400 -74.15 -37.45 16.37
N ILE A 401 -74.49 -36.52 15.47
CA ILE A 401 -75.77 -35.81 15.51
C ILE A 401 -76.95 -36.78 15.38
N MET A 402 -76.86 -37.71 14.43
CA MET A 402 -77.89 -38.73 14.21
C MET A 402 -78.07 -39.60 15.45
N TYR A 403 -76.98 -40.08 16.03
CA TYR A 403 -77.02 -40.89 17.26
C TYR A 403 -77.57 -40.10 18.46
N HIS A 404 -77.14 -38.85 18.65
CA HIS A 404 -77.57 -38.04 19.78
C HIS A 404 -79.05 -37.67 19.69
N ILE A 405 -79.56 -37.34 18.50
CA ILE A 405 -80.98 -37.02 18.30
C ILE A 405 -81.86 -38.25 18.56
N GLU A 406 -81.46 -39.43 18.09
CA GLU A 406 -82.21 -40.66 18.33
C GLU A 406 -82.23 -41.02 19.82
N THR A 407 -81.08 -40.90 20.50
CA THR A 407 -80.91 -41.36 21.89
C THR A 407 -81.54 -40.42 22.92
N GLU A 408 -81.37 -39.10 22.77
CA GLU A 408 -81.87 -38.10 23.74
C GLU A 408 -83.31 -37.68 23.44
N TYR A 409 -83.72 -37.66 22.17
CA TYR A 409 -85.01 -37.09 21.76
C TYR A 409 -86.00 -38.11 21.18
N GLY A 410 -85.58 -39.37 20.95
CA GLY A 410 -86.46 -40.46 20.53
C GLY A 410 -87.04 -40.31 19.10
N LEU A 411 -86.44 -39.43 18.28
CA LEU A 411 -86.86 -39.15 16.91
C LEU A 411 -86.09 -40.05 15.95
N LYS A 412 -86.80 -40.90 15.21
CA LYS A 412 -86.21 -41.96 14.37
C LYS A 412 -86.21 -41.66 12.87
N ASP A 413 -87.05 -40.72 12.44
CA ASP A 413 -87.17 -40.35 11.03
C ASP A 413 -86.67 -38.91 10.83
N PHE A 414 -85.63 -38.77 10.01
CA PHE A 414 -85.00 -37.47 9.76
C PHE A 414 -84.49 -37.33 8.32
N TRP A 415 -84.59 -36.10 7.83
CA TRP A 415 -84.28 -35.70 6.48
C TRP A 415 -83.42 -34.44 6.52
N PHE A 416 -82.18 -34.52 6.03
CA PHE A 416 -81.28 -33.38 5.99
C PHE A 416 -81.14 -32.85 4.57
N VAL A 417 -81.40 -31.55 4.40
CA VAL A 417 -81.40 -30.85 3.12
C VAL A 417 -80.35 -29.76 3.17
N VAL A 418 -79.44 -29.71 2.19
CA VAL A 418 -78.36 -28.72 2.11
C VAL A 418 -78.53 -27.88 0.85
N LYS A 419 -78.02 -26.65 0.89
CA LYS A 419 -77.98 -25.82 -0.31
C LYS A 419 -76.81 -26.22 -1.20
N ASP A 420 -77.10 -26.45 -2.46
CA ASP A 420 -76.09 -26.52 -3.51
C ASP A 420 -75.83 -25.11 -4.06
N GLU A 421 -74.63 -24.58 -3.81
CA GLU A 421 -74.23 -23.23 -4.22
C GLU A 421 -74.11 -23.07 -5.74
N THR A 422 -73.97 -24.15 -6.50
CA THR A 422 -73.83 -24.08 -7.97
C THR A 422 -75.18 -23.99 -8.70
N SER A 423 -76.21 -24.66 -8.18
CA SER A 423 -77.54 -24.70 -8.77
C SER A 423 -78.56 -23.82 -8.05
N ASN A 424 -78.16 -23.21 -6.93
CA ASN A 424 -79.00 -22.37 -6.08
C ASN A 424 -80.34 -23.05 -5.69
N SER A 425 -80.25 -24.33 -5.36
CA SER A 425 -81.38 -25.17 -4.95
C SER A 425 -81.07 -25.97 -3.69
N LEU A 426 -82.12 -26.32 -2.95
CA LEU A 426 -82.09 -27.20 -1.80
C LEU A 426 -82.16 -28.65 -2.27
N LYS A 427 -81.13 -29.43 -1.91
CA LYS A 427 -81.01 -30.85 -2.27
C LYS A 427 -80.87 -31.72 -1.04
N THR A 428 -81.40 -32.93 -1.12
CA THR A 428 -81.22 -33.90 -0.04
C THR A 428 -79.76 -34.28 0.11
N PHE A 429 -79.26 -34.16 1.33
CA PHE A 429 -77.96 -34.67 1.74
C PHE A 429 -78.08 -36.10 2.28
N CYS A 430 -79.04 -36.34 3.18
CA CYS A 430 -79.37 -37.67 3.67
C CYS A 430 -80.84 -37.78 4.10
N TYR A 431 -81.43 -38.97 3.96
CA TYR A 431 -82.78 -39.30 4.42
C TYR A 431 -82.74 -40.69 5.08
N VAL A 432 -83.25 -40.81 6.30
CA VAL A 432 -83.23 -42.06 7.07
C VAL A 432 -84.60 -42.32 7.69
N THR A 433 -85.16 -43.50 7.43
CA THR A 433 -86.36 -44.03 8.10
C THR A 433 -86.20 -45.55 8.35
N PRO A 434 -86.59 -46.09 9.52
CA PRO A 434 -86.38 -47.52 9.82
C PRO A 434 -87.34 -48.51 9.15
N ASN A 435 -88.49 -48.08 8.57
CA ASN A 435 -89.52 -49.00 8.03
C ASN A 435 -90.42 -48.35 6.93
N MET A 436 -89.96 -48.31 5.68
CA MET A 436 -90.77 -47.91 4.52
C MET A 436 -90.55 -48.82 3.29
N GLU A 437 -91.59 -48.95 2.46
CA GLU A 437 -91.56 -49.70 1.20
C GLU A 437 -90.65 -49.02 0.16
N GLN A 438 -90.09 -49.81 -0.76
CA GLN A 438 -88.98 -49.43 -1.65
C GLN A 438 -89.24 -48.23 -2.59
N ASN A 439 -90.50 -47.81 -2.77
CA ASN A 439 -90.89 -46.66 -3.62
C ASN A 439 -90.78 -45.29 -2.92
N ASP A 440 -90.89 -45.21 -1.59
CA ASP A 440 -90.98 -43.91 -0.88
C ASP A 440 -89.59 -43.23 -0.70
N SER A 441 -88.50 -43.93 -1.03
CA SER A 441 -87.11 -43.44 -0.90
C SER A 441 -86.63 -42.60 -2.10
N GLU A 442 -87.12 -42.89 -3.31
CA GLU A 442 -86.57 -42.29 -4.54
C GLU A 442 -86.94 -40.81 -4.66
N PHE A 443 -88.14 -40.42 -4.20
CA PHE A 443 -88.60 -39.03 -4.16
C PHE A 443 -87.70 -38.16 -3.27
N PHE A 444 -87.43 -38.59 -2.03
CA PHE A 444 -86.60 -37.82 -1.09
C PHE A 444 -85.12 -37.85 -1.47
N GLN A 445 -84.59 -38.95 -2.01
CA GLN A 445 -83.20 -38.99 -2.46
C GLN A 445 -82.92 -38.09 -3.66
N ASN A 446 -83.86 -38.00 -4.61
CA ASN A 446 -83.75 -37.15 -5.80
C ASN A 446 -84.39 -35.76 -5.63
N PHE A 447 -84.76 -35.39 -4.40
CA PHE A 447 -85.40 -34.12 -4.12
C PHE A 447 -84.49 -32.94 -4.44
N ASN A 448 -85.01 -32.01 -5.23
CA ASN A 448 -84.32 -30.80 -5.64
C ASN A 448 -85.34 -29.67 -5.76
N LEU A 449 -85.18 -28.62 -4.95
CA LEU A 449 -86.13 -27.52 -4.85
C LEU A 449 -85.41 -26.18 -5.00
N SER A 450 -85.84 -25.33 -5.93
CA SER A 450 -85.26 -23.99 -6.04
C SER A 450 -85.57 -23.17 -4.78
N VAL A 451 -84.59 -22.41 -4.26
CA VAL A 451 -84.77 -21.60 -3.04
C VAL A 451 -85.84 -20.50 -3.20
N GLU A 452 -86.24 -20.19 -4.43
CA GLU A 452 -87.27 -19.20 -4.74
C GLU A 452 -88.70 -19.74 -4.76
N GLU A 453 -88.89 -21.06 -4.70
CA GLU A 453 -90.23 -21.67 -4.69
C GLU A 453 -90.97 -21.46 -3.37
N ASP A 454 -92.31 -21.44 -3.45
CA ASP A 454 -93.19 -21.27 -2.30
C ASP A 454 -93.34 -22.60 -1.55
N SER A 455 -92.35 -22.89 -0.70
CA SER A 455 -92.30 -24.08 0.17
C SER A 455 -91.91 -23.71 1.58
N LEU A 456 -92.46 -24.43 2.56
CA LEU A 456 -92.07 -24.31 3.97
C LEU A 456 -90.56 -24.51 4.18
N LEU A 457 -89.88 -25.34 3.38
CA LEU A 457 -88.42 -25.48 3.44
C LEU A 457 -87.68 -24.21 3.03
N CYS A 458 -88.17 -23.52 2.01
CA CYS A 458 -87.59 -22.25 1.56
C CYS A 458 -87.88 -21.11 2.55
N VAL A 459 -89.03 -21.14 3.21
CA VAL A 459 -89.35 -20.24 4.32
C VAL A 459 -88.37 -20.44 5.48
N THR A 460 -88.15 -21.69 5.90
CA THR A 460 -87.16 -22.02 6.94
C THR A 460 -85.74 -21.62 6.52
N TYR A 461 -85.37 -21.83 5.26
CA TYR A 461 -84.07 -21.43 4.72
C TYR A 461 -83.82 -19.92 4.82
N LYS A 462 -84.79 -19.12 4.35
CA LYS A 462 -84.70 -17.65 4.27
C LYS A 462 -84.84 -16.99 5.63
N ASN A 463 -85.77 -17.47 6.46
CA ASN A 463 -86.08 -16.85 7.75
C ASN A 463 -85.11 -17.28 8.85
N GLN A 464 -84.33 -18.34 8.63
CA GLN A 464 -83.30 -18.82 9.56
C GLN A 464 -83.84 -19.14 10.95
N LYS A 465 -85.12 -19.49 11.02
CA LYS A 465 -85.83 -19.82 12.26
C LYS A 465 -86.44 -21.20 12.14
N MET A 466 -86.40 -21.93 13.26
CA MET A 466 -87.07 -23.21 13.36
C MET A 466 -88.57 -23.06 13.08
N LEU A 467 -89.11 -23.95 12.27
CA LEU A 467 -90.53 -24.02 11.93
C LEU A 467 -91.10 -25.31 12.52
N TYR A 468 -92.04 -25.18 13.45
CA TYR A 468 -92.86 -26.28 13.94
C TYR A 468 -94.32 -26.04 13.54
N MET A 469 -94.93 -27.01 12.86
CA MET A 469 -96.31 -26.91 12.38
C MET A 469 -96.98 -28.30 12.41
N PRO A 470 -97.98 -28.54 13.27
CA PRO A 470 -98.79 -29.75 13.20
C PRO A 470 -99.62 -29.76 11.91
N ILE A 471 -99.77 -30.92 11.27
CA ILE A 471 -100.50 -31.04 10.00
C ILE A 471 -101.95 -31.45 10.32
N GLU A 472 -102.92 -30.59 9.95
CA GLU A 472 -104.36 -30.82 10.10
C GLU A 472 -105.03 -30.85 8.72
N GLU A 473 -106.09 -31.64 8.53
CA GLU A 473 -106.77 -31.84 7.22
C GLU A 473 -107.31 -30.54 6.56
N SER A 474 -107.40 -29.43 7.31
CA SER A 474 -107.94 -28.14 6.86
C SER A 474 -106.89 -27.13 6.36
N MET A 475 -105.60 -27.50 6.32
CA MET A 475 -104.50 -26.55 6.10
C MET A 475 -104.18 -26.32 4.62
N SER A 476 -104.01 -25.05 4.22
CA SER A 476 -103.62 -24.68 2.84
C SER A 476 -102.11 -24.75 2.67
N LEU A 477 -101.60 -25.90 2.22
CA LEU A 477 -100.19 -26.12 1.86
C LEU A 477 -99.94 -25.89 0.36
N SER A 478 -98.70 -25.52 0.00
CA SER A 478 -98.24 -25.46 -1.40
C SER A 478 -98.28 -26.86 -2.05
N ASP A 479 -98.29 -26.94 -3.38
CA ASP A 479 -98.37 -28.24 -4.07
C ASP A 479 -97.15 -29.13 -3.78
N ILE A 480 -95.98 -28.53 -3.61
CA ILE A 480 -94.76 -29.27 -3.25
C ILE A 480 -94.76 -29.69 -1.78
N ASP A 481 -95.24 -28.85 -0.86
CA ASP A 481 -95.33 -29.24 0.56
C ASP A 481 -96.42 -30.31 0.77
N LYS A 482 -97.53 -30.24 0.03
CA LYS A 482 -98.54 -31.33 0.00
C LYS A 482 -97.92 -32.64 -0.45
N LYS A 483 -97.11 -32.60 -1.51
CA LYS A 483 -96.40 -33.79 -2.01
C LYS A 483 -95.42 -34.32 -0.97
N ILE A 484 -94.66 -33.45 -0.32
CA ILE A 484 -93.74 -33.82 0.77
C ILE A 484 -94.50 -34.49 1.94
N VAL A 485 -95.64 -33.94 2.37
CA VAL A 485 -96.48 -34.53 3.43
C VAL A 485 -97.04 -35.88 3.02
N GLN A 486 -97.54 -36.01 1.79
CA GLN A 486 -98.18 -37.23 1.29
C GLN A 486 -97.19 -38.38 1.15
N GLU A 487 -96.05 -38.12 0.51
CA GLU A 487 -94.97 -39.11 0.31
C GLU A 487 -94.32 -39.48 1.65
N GLY A 488 -94.13 -38.50 2.55
CA GLY A 488 -93.50 -38.69 3.85
C GLY A 488 -94.41 -39.25 4.95
N LYS A 489 -95.74 -39.18 4.78
CA LYS A 489 -96.77 -39.50 5.79
C LYS A 489 -96.54 -38.75 7.12
N PHE A 490 -96.25 -37.46 7.05
CA PHE A 490 -95.89 -36.64 8.21
C PHE A 490 -97.13 -36.20 9.00
N SER A 491 -97.08 -36.27 10.34
CA SER A 491 -98.11 -35.73 11.24
C SER A 491 -97.85 -34.27 11.67
N PHE A 492 -96.60 -33.81 11.54
CA PHE A 492 -96.18 -32.43 11.72
C PHE A 492 -94.92 -32.16 10.89
N PHE A 493 -94.66 -30.88 10.59
CA PHE A 493 -93.38 -30.39 10.12
C PHE A 493 -92.57 -29.83 11.27
N LEU A 494 -91.39 -30.38 11.52
CA LEU A 494 -90.37 -29.76 12.36
C LEU A 494 -89.12 -29.55 11.51
N GLN A 495 -88.84 -28.30 11.16
CA GLN A 495 -87.70 -27.93 10.34
C GLN A 495 -86.76 -27.03 11.14
N VAL A 496 -85.52 -27.47 11.31
CA VAL A 496 -84.49 -26.80 12.11
C VAL A 496 -83.36 -26.34 11.18
N PRO A 497 -83.17 -25.04 10.96
CA PRO A 497 -82.10 -24.52 10.12
C PRO A 497 -80.77 -24.49 10.86
N PHE A 498 -79.70 -24.89 10.17
CA PHE A 498 -78.33 -24.80 10.66
C PHE A 498 -77.73 -23.53 10.07
N VAL A 499 -77.46 -22.54 10.92
CA VAL A 499 -77.08 -21.19 10.50
C VAL A 499 -75.67 -20.87 10.98
N VAL A 500 -74.81 -20.40 10.07
CA VAL A 500 -73.45 -19.95 10.38
C VAL A 500 -73.22 -18.60 9.72
N TYR A 501 -72.80 -17.59 10.49
CA TYR A 501 -72.57 -16.22 10.01
C TYR A 501 -73.74 -15.66 9.16
N GLU A 502 -74.97 -15.77 9.68
CA GLU A 502 -76.20 -15.31 9.01
C GLU A 502 -76.47 -15.99 7.65
N LYS A 503 -75.94 -17.20 7.43
CA LYS A 503 -76.25 -18.05 6.27
C LYS A 503 -76.70 -19.44 6.70
N THR A 504 -77.85 -19.88 6.22
CA THR A 504 -78.34 -21.25 6.40
C THR A 504 -77.51 -22.20 5.53
N ILE A 505 -76.78 -23.12 6.17
CA ILE A 505 -75.93 -24.11 5.49
C ILE A 505 -76.67 -25.44 5.23
N GLY A 506 -77.76 -25.69 5.96
CA GLY A 506 -78.65 -26.84 5.78
C GLY A 506 -79.87 -26.76 6.67
N ILE A 507 -80.85 -27.63 6.43
CA ILE A 507 -82.10 -27.73 7.18
C ILE A 507 -82.31 -29.19 7.55
N LEU A 508 -82.49 -29.45 8.84
CA LEU A 508 -82.91 -30.74 9.34
C LEU A 508 -84.42 -30.77 9.50
N VAL A 509 -85.06 -31.68 8.78
CA VAL A 509 -86.48 -31.93 8.84
C VAL A 509 -86.70 -33.20 9.64
N MET A 510 -87.46 -33.10 10.71
CA MET A 510 -87.81 -34.20 11.61
C MET A 510 -89.31 -34.41 11.61
N HIS A 511 -89.74 -35.66 11.71
CA HIS A 511 -91.15 -36.02 11.78
C HIS A 511 -91.38 -37.27 12.65
N LYS A 512 -92.62 -37.47 13.08
CA LYS A 512 -93.08 -38.68 13.78
C LYS A 512 -94.42 -39.13 13.17
N LYS A 513 -94.71 -40.44 13.20
CA LYS A 513 -96.00 -41.01 12.76
C LYS A 513 -97.13 -40.98 13.82
N SER A 514 -96.94 -40.38 15.01
CA SER A 514 -97.97 -40.36 16.07
C SER A 514 -98.50 -38.95 16.37
N GLU A 515 -99.76 -38.86 16.83
CA GLU A 515 -100.50 -37.60 17.14
C GLU A 515 -99.99 -36.82 18.38
N GLU A 516 -98.80 -37.14 18.91
CA GLU A 516 -98.26 -36.48 20.09
C GLU A 516 -97.64 -35.13 19.73
N ARG A 517 -98.14 -34.04 20.35
CA ARG A 517 -97.54 -32.71 20.23
C ARG A 517 -96.16 -32.67 20.88
N ILE A 518 -95.19 -32.07 20.19
CA ILE A 518 -93.84 -31.85 20.73
C ILE A 518 -93.91 -30.75 21.79
N SER A 519 -93.24 -30.94 22.94
CA SER A 519 -93.18 -29.93 24.01
C SER A 519 -92.28 -28.74 23.64
N GLU A 520 -92.61 -27.53 24.13
CA GLU A 520 -91.78 -26.34 23.93
C GLU A 520 -90.36 -26.46 24.49
N GLU A 521 -90.19 -27.27 25.55
CA GLU A 521 -88.87 -27.57 26.13
C GLU A 521 -87.98 -28.33 25.13
N LEU A 522 -88.55 -29.30 24.41
CA LEU A 522 -87.83 -30.07 23.38
C LEU A 522 -87.47 -29.20 22.17
N LEU A 523 -88.36 -28.30 21.76
CA LEU A 523 -88.12 -27.32 20.68
C LEU A 523 -86.95 -26.37 21.01
N THR A 524 -86.83 -25.94 22.27
CA THR A 524 -85.73 -25.07 22.73
C THR A 524 -84.38 -25.80 22.77
N LYS A 525 -84.39 -27.08 23.20
CA LYS A 525 -83.20 -27.94 23.21
C LYS A 525 -82.67 -28.22 21.80
N LEU A 526 -83.56 -28.50 20.84
CA LEU A 526 -83.20 -28.75 19.44
C LEU A 526 -82.62 -27.51 18.74
N THR A 527 -83.13 -26.32 19.05
CA THR A 527 -82.59 -25.06 18.52
C THR A 527 -81.16 -24.83 19.03
N THR A 528 -80.94 -25.00 20.35
CA THR A 528 -79.62 -24.84 20.97
C THR A 528 -78.59 -25.84 20.41
N PHE A 529 -79.03 -27.07 20.17
CA PHE A 529 -78.22 -28.13 19.58
C PHE A 529 -77.82 -27.81 18.12
N SER A 530 -78.74 -27.28 17.32
CA SER A 530 -78.46 -26.90 15.92
C SER A 530 -77.38 -25.80 15.82
N ASP A 531 -77.43 -24.79 16.69
CA ASP A 531 -76.43 -23.72 16.74
C ASP A 531 -75.02 -24.25 17.09
N GLN A 532 -74.94 -25.18 18.04
CA GLN A 532 -73.66 -25.79 18.48
C GLN A 532 -73.02 -26.66 17.39
N VAL A 533 -73.85 -27.40 16.65
CA VAL A 533 -73.40 -28.19 15.50
C VAL A 533 -72.93 -27.30 14.36
N ALA A 534 -73.68 -26.25 14.03
CA ALA A 534 -73.37 -25.34 12.93
C ALA A 534 -71.99 -24.68 13.14
N GLY A 535 -71.66 -24.31 14.39
CA GLY A 535 -70.32 -23.82 14.76
C GLY A 535 -69.21 -24.84 14.56
N SER A 536 -69.47 -26.11 14.89
CA SER A 536 -68.49 -27.21 14.76
C SER A 536 -68.18 -27.55 13.29
N VAL A 537 -69.22 -27.52 12.44
CA VAL A 537 -69.10 -27.69 10.97
C VAL A 537 -68.28 -26.55 10.33
N SER A 538 -68.51 -25.31 10.76
CA SER A 538 -67.73 -24.16 10.29
C SER A 538 -66.25 -24.24 10.64
N ASN A 539 -65.94 -24.70 11.86
CA ASN A 539 -64.54 -24.83 12.32
C ASN A 539 -63.77 -25.89 11.53
N SER A 540 -64.42 -26.99 11.13
CA SER A 540 -63.80 -28.00 10.26
C SER A 540 -63.49 -27.46 8.86
N LYS A 541 -64.29 -26.51 8.33
CA LYS A 541 -64.05 -25.88 7.02
C LYS A 541 -62.89 -24.88 7.07
N LEU A 542 -62.82 -24.07 8.12
CA LEU A 542 -61.74 -23.11 8.37
C LEU A 542 -60.37 -23.79 8.53
N PHE A 543 -60.31 -24.97 9.15
CA PHE A 543 -59.07 -25.71 9.34
C PHE A 543 -58.41 -26.10 8.00
N LYS A 544 -59.22 -26.46 6.99
CA LYS A 544 -58.75 -26.79 5.63
C LYS A 544 -58.16 -25.57 4.90
N GLU A 545 -58.71 -24.38 5.10
CA GLU A 545 -58.21 -23.14 4.49
C GLU A 545 -56.86 -22.72 5.10
N VAL A 546 -56.66 -22.93 6.40
CA VAL A 546 -55.39 -22.67 7.10
C VAL A 546 -54.28 -23.62 6.62
N GLU A 547 -54.61 -24.87 6.32
CA GLU A 547 -53.65 -25.88 5.85
C GLU A 547 -53.12 -25.56 4.44
N VAL A 548 -53.97 -25.04 3.55
CA VAL A 548 -53.55 -24.54 2.23
C VAL A 548 -52.64 -23.31 2.35
N ALA A 549 -52.97 -22.36 3.24
CA ALA A 549 -52.12 -21.19 3.47
C ALA A 549 -50.75 -21.56 4.08
N LYS A 550 -50.69 -22.64 4.86
CA LYS A 550 -49.44 -23.17 5.42
C LYS A 550 -48.54 -23.76 4.34
N GLU A 551 -49.09 -24.50 3.37
CA GLU A 551 -48.32 -25.02 2.23
C GLU A 551 -47.74 -23.89 1.35
N GLU A 552 -48.49 -22.81 1.13
CA GLU A 552 -47.99 -21.64 0.40
C GLU A 552 -46.85 -20.94 1.15
N ALA A 553 -46.96 -20.84 2.48
CA ALA A 553 -45.91 -20.29 3.33
C ALA A 553 -44.65 -21.18 3.38
N GLU A 554 -44.80 -22.50 3.39
CA GLU A 554 -43.67 -23.44 3.33
C GLU A 554 -42.92 -23.34 1.99
N LYS A 555 -43.63 -23.26 0.86
CA LYS A 555 -43.01 -23.02 -0.46
C LYS A 555 -42.25 -21.70 -0.51
N ALA A 556 -42.78 -20.63 0.09
CA ALA A 556 -42.08 -19.35 0.18
C ALA A 556 -40.82 -19.43 1.07
N ARG A 557 -40.87 -20.22 2.16
CA ARG A 557 -39.73 -20.46 3.04
C ARG A 557 -38.62 -21.24 2.35
N GLU A 558 -38.95 -22.30 1.62
CA GLU A 558 -37.97 -23.08 0.84
C GLU A 558 -37.25 -22.22 -0.20
N LEU A 559 -37.98 -21.34 -0.90
CA LEU A 559 -37.38 -20.38 -1.84
C LEU A 559 -36.43 -19.38 -1.13
N SER A 560 -36.81 -18.92 0.06
CA SER A 560 -35.98 -18.04 0.88
C SER A 560 -34.72 -18.74 1.40
N GLU A 561 -34.82 -20.01 1.79
CA GLU A 561 -33.67 -20.82 2.23
C GLU A 561 -32.69 -21.06 1.08
N LYS A 562 -33.20 -21.38 -0.13
CA LYS A 562 -32.36 -21.54 -1.32
C LYS A 562 -31.62 -20.24 -1.68
N THR A 563 -32.29 -19.09 -1.59
CA THR A 563 -31.68 -17.77 -1.81
C THR A 563 -30.60 -17.45 -0.77
N LYS A 564 -30.81 -17.86 0.49
CA LYS A 564 -29.84 -17.68 1.57
C LYS A 564 -28.55 -18.48 1.32
N VAL A 565 -28.66 -19.74 0.88
CA VAL A 565 -27.51 -20.59 0.53
C VAL A 565 -26.69 -19.98 -0.63
N GLU A 566 -27.35 -19.46 -1.67
CA GLU A 566 -26.66 -18.75 -2.76
C GLU A 566 -25.87 -17.53 -2.28
N ILE A 567 -26.43 -16.74 -1.36
CA ILE A 567 -25.77 -15.57 -0.76
C ILE A 567 -24.58 -15.98 0.12
N GLU A 568 -24.71 -17.07 0.88
CA GLU A 568 -23.62 -17.61 1.70
C GLU A 568 -22.43 -18.04 0.85
N ILE A 569 -22.66 -18.74 -0.27
CA ILE A 569 -21.60 -19.13 -1.23
C ILE A 569 -20.91 -17.89 -1.81
N LEU A 570 -21.68 -16.88 -2.23
CA LEU A 570 -21.14 -15.64 -2.80
C LEU A 570 -20.31 -14.85 -1.77
N ASN A 571 -20.72 -14.86 -0.50
CA ASN A 571 -19.99 -14.25 0.60
C ASN A 571 -18.71 -15.02 0.96
N GLU A 572 -18.71 -16.35 0.93
CA GLU A 572 -17.50 -17.15 1.14
C GLU A 572 -16.46 -16.88 0.06
N ILE A 573 -16.88 -16.83 -1.21
CA ILE A 573 -16.01 -16.49 -2.33
C ILE A 573 -15.48 -15.05 -2.16
N SER A 574 -16.35 -14.10 -1.79
CA SER A 574 -15.95 -12.71 -1.52
C SER A 574 -14.93 -12.61 -0.39
N LYS A 575 -15.08 -13.40 0.68
CA LYS A 575 -14.09 -13.47 1.77
C LYS A 575 -12.76 -14.02 1.29
N LYS A 576 -12.78 -15.09 0.47
CA LYS A 576 -11.58 -15.70 -0.08
C LYS A 576 -10.82 -14.70 -0.96
N VAL A 577 -11.51 -14.02 -1.87
CA VAL A 577 -10.92 -12.99 -2.74
C VAL A 577 -10.34 -11.82 -1.93
N ASN A 578 -11.00 -11.38 -0.85
CA ASN A 578 -10.47 -10.32 0.01
C ASN A 578 -9.32 -10.76 0.93
N SER A 579 -9.07 -12.07 1.07
CA SER A 579 -8.03 -12.61 1.94
C SER A 579 -6.72 -12.93 1.22
N THR A 580 -6.75 -13.03 -0.11
CA THR A 580 -5.56 -13.29 -0.94
C THR A 580 -5.09 -12.00 -1.61
N ASN A 581 -3.77 -11.83 -1.70
CA ASN A 581 -3.14 -10.76 -2.46
C ASN A 581 -2.67 -11.26 -3.84
N ASP A 582 -2.88 -12.55 -4.14
CA ASP A 582 -2.49 -13.15 -5.42
C ASP A 582 -3.65 -13.04 -6.41
N ILE A 583 -3.47 -12.20 -7.43
CA ILE A 583 -4.43 -12.02 -8.51
C ILE A 583 -4.70 -13.30 -9.28
N ASN A 584 -3.74 -14.22 -9.41
CA ASN A 584 -3.97 -15.47 -10.11
C ASN A 584 -4.97 -16.34 -9.35
N GLU A 585 -4.87 -16.42 -8.02
CA GLU A 585 -5.83 -17.14 -7.18
C GLU A 585 -7.23 -16.49 -7.23
N ILE A 586 -7.29 -15.16 -7.30
CA ILE A 586 -8.55 -14.41 -7.48
C ILE A 586 -9.17 -14.75 -8.83
N LEU A 587 -8.38 -14.77 -9.89
CA LEU A 587 -8.82 -15.05 -11.25
C LEU A 587 -9.24 -16.52 -11.42
N GLU A 588 -8.53 -17.48 -10.84
CA GLU A 588 -8.92 -18.89 -10.82
C GLU A 588 -10.25 -19.10 -10.07
N THR A 589 -10.42 -18.40 -8.95
CA THR A 589 -11.66 -18.44 -8.17
C THR A 589 -12.83 -17.82 -8.96
N LEU A 590 -12.61 -16.67 -9.61
CA LEU A 590 -13.57 -16.03 -10.51
C LEU A 590 -13.94 -16.97 -11.66
N PHE A 591 -12.95 -17.56 -12.32
CA PHE A 591 -13.12 -18.48 -13.43
C PHE A 591 -13.97 -19.68 -13.03
N SER A 592 -13.61 -20.33 -11.92
CA SER A 592 -14.32 -21.50 -11.39
C SER A 592 -15.78 -21.18 -11.06
N PHE A 593 -16.02 -20.03 -10.42
CA PHE A 593 -17.37 -19.55 -10.11
C PHE A 593 -18.19 -19.25 -11.37
N MET A 594 -17.60 -18.55 -12.33
CA MET A 594 -18.26 -18.18 -13.58
C MET A 594 -18.57 -19.40 -14.46
N MET A 595 -17.70 -20.41 -14.44
CA MET A 595 -17.94 -21.68 -15.10
C MET A 595 -19.06 -22.47 -14.42
N ALA A 596 -19.03 -22.62 -13.09
CA ALA A 596 -19.99 -23.43 -12.33
C ALA A 596 -21.42 -22.86 -12.36
N PHE A 597 -21.56 -21.54 -12.25
CA PHE A 597 -22.88 -20.90 -12.11
C PHE A 597 -23.45 -20.33 -13.42
N PHE A 598 -22.58 -19.93 -14.36
CA PHE A 598 -23.00 -19.24 -15.59
C PHE A 598 -22.54 -19.93 -16.87
N GLY A 599 -21.75 -21.01 -16.78
CA GLY A 599 -21.25 -21.76 -17.94
C GLY A 599 -20.29 -20.94 -18.82
N ILE A 600 -19.59 -19.97 -18.23
CA ILE A 600 -18.59 -19.12 -18.90
C ILE A 600 -17.23 -19.82 -18.81
N ASP A 601 -16.59 -20.06 -19.95
CA ASP A 601 -15.33 -20.79 -20.03
C ASP A 601 -14.20 -20.04 -20.73
N LYS A 602 -14.42 -18.81 -21.24
CA LYS A 602 -13.39 -17.96 -21.85
C LYS A 602 -13.34 -16.58 -21.19
N PHE A 603 -12.13 -16.13 -20.84
CA PHE A 603 -11.91 -14.86 -20.14
C PHE A 603 -10.78 -14.06 -20.77
N TRP A 604 -11.00 -12.77 -20.93
CA TRP A 604 -9.98 -11.83 -21.34
C TRP A 604 -10.05 -10.60 -20.45
N LEU A 605 -9.04 -10.47 -19.60
CA LEU A 605 -8.90 -9.33 -18.69
C LEU A 605 -8.00 -8.28 -19.33
N LEU A 606 -8.56 -7.09 -19.49
CA LEU A 606 -7.89 -5.90 -20.01
C LEU A 606 -7.79 -4.87 -18.88
N LEU A 607 -6.62 -4.26 -18.70
CA LEU A 607 -6.41 -3.17 -17.74
C LEU A 607 -6.09 -1.86 -18.47
N VAL A 608 -6.45 -0.74 -17.83
CA VAL A 608 -6.18 0.60 -18.34
C VAL A 608 -4.78 1.03 -17.90
N ASP A 609 -3.91 1.27 -18.87
CA ASP A 609 -2.62 1.91 -18.68
C ASP A 609 -2.85 3.43 -18.65
N THR A 610 -2.86 3.99 -17.44
CA THR A 610 -3.15 5.41 -17.22
C THR A 610 -2.05 6.33 -17.76
N GLN A 611 -0.80 5.86 -17.84
CA GLN A 611 0.31 6.67 -18.32
C GLN A 611 0.26 6.85 -19.84
N ARG A 612 -0.08 5.78 -20.56
CA ARG A 612 -0.15 5.78 -22.03
C ARG A 612 -1.56 6.03 -22.57
N ASN A 613 -2.57 6.01 -21.70
CA ASN A 613 -3.99 6.10 -22.05
C ASN A 613 -4.41 5.00 -23.04
N GLU A 614 -4.00 3.77 -22.73
CA GLU A 614 -4.20 2.57 -23.55
C GLU A 614 -4.94 1.49 -22.77
N LEU A 615 -5.59 0.58 -23.49
CA LEU A 615 -6.14 -0.66 -22.95
C LEU A 615 -5.21 -1.81 -23.32
N VAL A 616 -4.76 -2.56 -22.33
CA VAL A 616 -3.71 -3.59 -22.47
C VAL A 616 -4.20 -4.92 -21.91
N THR A 617 -3.90 -6.03 -22.59
CA THR A 617 -4.18 -7.36 -22.04
C THR A 617 -3.36 -7.59 -20.79
N TYR A 618 -4.03 -7.97 -19.71
CA TYR A 618 -3.38 -8.48 -18.51
C TYR A 618 -3.25 -10.01 -18.58
N THR A 619 -4.35 -10.70 -18.87
CA THR A 619 -4.34 -12.16 -19.07
C THR A 619 -5.52 -12.65 -19.91
N THR A 620 -5.40 -13.87 -20.40
CA THR A 620 -6.44 -14.61 -21.14
C THR A 620 -6.52 -16.05 -20.66
N GLU A 621 -7.73 -16.57 -20.52
CA GLU A 621 -7.99 -17.98 -20.18
C GLU A 621 -8.76 -18.68 -21.30
N ASN A 622 -8.31 -19.89 -21.67
CA ASN A 622 -8.87 -20.72 -22.74
C ASN A 622 -8.85 -20.07 -24.16
N PHE A 623 -7.81 -19.27 -24.44
CA PHE A 623 -7.53 -18.74 -25.80
C PHE A 623 -6.45 -19.53 -26.55
N GLU A 624 -5.72 -20.41 -25.87
CA GLU A 624 -4.58 -21.17 -26.41
C GLU A 624 -5.01 -22.22 -27.47
N GLU A 625 -6.24 -22.73 -27.36
CA GLU A 625 -6.84 -23.70 -28.29
C GLU A 625 -7.14 -23.11 -29.69
N LEU A 626 -6.94 -21.80 -29.89
CA LEU A 626 -7.29 -21.08 -31.13
C LEU A 626 -6.12 -20.93 -32.11
N GLY A 627 -4.90 -21.36 -31.75
CA GLY A 627 -3.69 -21.29 -32.57
C GLY A 627 -2.76 -20.10 -32.25
N MET A 628 -1.52 -20.15 -32.73
CA MET A 628 -0.46 -19.18 -32.40
C MET A 628 -0.83 -17.73 -32.74
N ASP A 629 -1.50 -17.49 -33.86
CA ASP A 629 -1.92 -16.14 -34.27
C ASP A 629 -2.91 -15.50 -33.29
N ALA A 630 -3.80 -16.30 -32.70
CA ALA A 630 -4.75 -15.83 -31.71
C ALA A 630 -4.06 -15.56 -30.37
N ILE A 631 -3.18 -16.47 -29.93
CA ILE A 631 -2.36 -16.29 -28.73
C ILE A 631 -1.56 -14.99 -28.84
N GLN A 632 -0.88 -14.77 -29.96
CA GLN A 632 -0.09 -13.56 -30.18
C GLN A 632 -0.98 -12.31 -30.21
N PHE A 633 -2.11 -12.35 -30.91
CA PHE A 633 -3.03 -11.22 -30.99
C PHE A 633 -3.54 -10.79 -29.61
N PHE A 634 -4.02 -11.73 -28.78
CA PHE A 634 -4.59 -11.38 -27.49
C PHE A 634 -3.52 -11.05 -26.45
N SER A 635 -2.42 -11.81 -26.38
CA SER A 635 -1.33 -11.53 -25.42
C SER A 635 -0.63 -10.19 -25.67
N GLN A 636 -0.47 -9.79 -26.93
CA GLN A 636 0.19 -8.53 -27.31
C GLN A 636 -0.81 -7.39 -27.56
N PHE A 637 -2.08 -7.58 -27.23
CA PHE A 637 -3.09 -6.55 -27.46
C PHE A 637 -2.82 -5.31 -26.59
N ARG A 638 -2.52 -4.21 -27.27
CA ARG A 638 -2.36 -2.87 -26.71
C ARG A 638 -2.98 -1.89 -27.69
N HIS A 639 -3.88 -1.05 -27.22
CA HIS A 639 -4.56 -0.10 -28.10
C HIS A 639 -4.96 1.19 -27.36
N PRO A 640 -4.81 2.38 -27.96
CA PRO A 640 -5.30 3.63 -27.40
C PRO A 640 -6.79 3.61 -27.06
N LEU A 641 -7.16 4.25 -25.95
CA LEU A 641 -8.55 4.42 -25.50
C LEU A 641 -9.31 5.43 -26.38
N ASN A 642 -9.61 5.03 -27.61
CA ASN A 642 -10.32 5.84 -28.61
C ASN A 642 -11.50 5.07 -29.23
N THR A 643 -12.22 5.69 -30.16
CA THR A 643 -13.41 5.09 -30.80
C THR A 643 -13.12 3.85 -31.65
N GLU A 644 -11.87 3.61 -32.06
CA GLU A 644 -11.49 2.48 -32.92
C GLU A 644 -11.56 1.14 -32.17
N LEU A 645 -11.44 1.14 -30.84
CA LEU A 645 -11.67 -0.01 -29.96
C LEU A 645 -13.11 -0.55 -29.98
N GLY A 646 -14.05 0.20 -30.58
CA GLY A 646 -15.42 -0.23 -30.78
C GLY A 646 -16.16 -0.48 -29.46
N PHE A 647 -16.69 -1.69 -29.27
CA PHE A 647 -17.43 -2.04 -28.06
C PHE A 647 -16.62 -1.94 -26.76
N LEU A 648 -15.31 -2.23 -26.78
CA LEU A 648 -14.47 -2.08 -25.59
C LEU A 648 -14.43 -0.60 -25.13
N TYR A 649 -14.27 0.34 -26.06
CA TYR A 649 -14.33 1.77 -25.74
C TYR A 649 -15.73 2.22 -25.31
N SER A 650 -16.78 1.64 -25.89
CA SER A 650 -18.15 1.93 -25.45
C SER A 650 -18.38 1.48 -24.00
N THR A 651 -17.85 0.32 -23.62
CA THR A 651 -17.92 -0.21 -22.24
C THR A 651 -17.13 0.67 -21.29
N TYR A 652 -15.90 1.06 -21.65
CA TYR A 652 -15.07 2.02 -20.90
C TYR A 652 -15.81 3.35 -20.66
N ARG A 653 -16.31 3.99 -21.73
CA ARG A 653 -16.95 5.31 -21.65
C ARG A 653 -18.29 5.29 -20.93
N LYS A 654 -19.11 4.24 -21.15
CA LYS A 654 -20.47 4.17 -20.59
C LYS A 654 -20.52 3.64 -19.16
N LYS A 655 -19.43 3.01 -18.68
CA LYS A 655 -19.34 2.40 -17.34
C LYS A 655 -20.50 1.43 -17.04
N LYS A 656 -20.93 0.68 -18.06
CA LYS A 656 -22.04 -0.29 -17.94
C LYS A 656 -21.70 -1.61 -18.64
N PRO A 657 -22.17 -2.75 -18.12
CA PRO A 657 -22.05 -4.04 -18.79
C PRO A 657 -22.63 -4.00 -20.20
N PHE A 658 -21.94 -4.65 -21.13
CA PHE A 658 -22.35 -4.76 -22.53
C PHE A 658 -22.43 -6.24 -22.92
N TYR A 659 -23.62 -6.71 -23.27
CA TYR A 659 -23.87 -8.12 -23.57
C TYR A 659 -24.42 -8.28 -25.00
N ILE A 660 -23.79 -9.17 -25.77
CA ILE A 660 -24.24 -9.59 -27.09
C ILE A 660 -24.64 -11.05 -27.03
N LYS A 661 -25.93 -11.31 -27.30
CA LYS A 661 -26.50 -12.67 -27.34
C LYS A 661 -26.12 -13.45 -28.61
N ASP A 662 -26.04 -12.76 -29.75
CA ASP A 662 -25.64 -13.38 -31.03
C ASP A 662 -24.91 -12.36 -31.90
N LEU A 663 -23.60 -12.55 -32.03
CA LEU A 663 -22.69 -11.67 -32.75
C LEU A 663 -22.88 -11.74 -34.27
N ARG A 664 -23.39 -12.86 -34.80
CA ARG A 664 -23.61 -13.06 -36.26
C ARG A 664 -24.61 -12.06 -36.81
N ARG A 665 -25.63 -11.70 -36.01
CA ARG A 665 -26.66 -10.71 -36.39
C ARG A 665 -26.11 -9.30 -36.58
N PHE A 666 -25.00 -8.98 -35.93
CA PHE A 666 -24.40 -7.65 -35.94
C PHE A 666 -23.15 -7.56 -36.82
N PHE A 667 -22.66 -8.69 -37.33
CA PHE A 667 -21.40 -8.80 -38.08
C PHE A 667 -21.21 -7.75 -39.20
N PRO A 668 -22.23 -7.43 -40.03
CA PRO A 668 -22.09 -6.43 -41.10
C PRO A 668 -21.89 -4.99 -40.60
N LYS A 669 -22.27 -4.70 -39.35
CA LYS A 669 -22.23 -3.36 -38.74
C LYS A 669 -21.12 -3.21 -37.68
N LEU A 670 -20.27 -4.23 -37.51
CA LEU A 670 -19.17 -4.20 -36.55
C LEU A 670 -18.04 -3.27 -37.02
N SER A 671 -17.39 -2.59 -36.09
CA SER A 671 -16.10 -1.93 -36.34
C SER A 671 -15.04 -2.96 -36.77
N GLU A 672 -14.01 -2.52 -37.49
CA GLU A 672 -12.90 -3.40 -37.90
C GLU A 672 -12.25 -4.11 -36.70
N MET A 673 -12.06 -3.41 -35.58
CA MET A 673 -11.56 -4.02 -34.34
C MET A 673 -12.50 -5.10 -33.80
N ASN A 674 -13.81 -4.86 -33.77
CA ASN A 674 -14.75 -5.87 -33.28
C ASN A 674 -14.85 -7.08 -34.22
N LYS A 675 -14.71 -6.89 -35.54
CA LYS A 675 -14.60 -8.01 -36.49
C LYS A 675 -13.34 -8.84 -36.22
N LYS A 676 -12.20 -8.17 -36.04
CA LYS A 676 -10.92 -8.83 -35.73
C LYS A 676 -11.01 -9.64 -34.44
N ILE A 677 -11.48 -9.05 -33.34
CA ILE A 677 -11.69 -9.77 -32.07
C ILE A 677 -12.63 -10.97 -32.26
N ALA A 678 -13.75 -10.81 -32.98
CA ALA A 678 -14.73 -11.87 -33.22
C ALA A 678 -14.15 -13.05 -34.03
N GLN A 679 -13.43 -12.75 -35.11
CA GLN A 679 -12.83 -13.74 -36.00
C GLN A 679 -11.69 -14.49 -35.29
N THR A 680 -10.84 -13.77 -34.56
CA THR A 680 -9.70 -14.35 -33.84
C THR A 680 -10.13 -15.19 -32.63
N SER A 681 -11.23 -14.84 -31.95
CA SER A 681 -11.71 -15.56 -30.75
C SER A 681 -12.71 -16.70 -31.01
N ARG A 682 -13.31 -16.76 -32.20
CA ARG A 682 -14.40 -17.68 -32.59
C ARG A 682 -15.62 -17.65 -31.65
N ILE A 683 -15.89 -16.51 -31.01
CA ILE A 683 -17.01 -16.37 -30.06
C ILE A 683 -18.31 -16.00 -30.79
N LEU A 684 -19.43 -16.63 -30.38
CA LEU A 684 -20.77 -16.33 -30.91
C LEU A 684 -21.53 -15.31 -30.06
N SER A 685 -21.16 -15.20 -28.78
CA SER A 685 -21.79 -14.31 -27.80
C SER A 685 -20.76 -14.00 -26.71
N TYR A 686 -20.85 -12.81 -26.12
CA TYR A 686 -19.96 -12.42 -25.02
C TYR A 686 -20.60 -11.31 -24.18
N ILE A 687 -20.07 -11.14 -22.98
CA ILE A 687 -20.34 -10.02 -22.09
C ILE A 687 -19.04 -9.29 -21.78
N GLN A 688 -19.09 -7.97 -21.77
CA GLN A 688 -18.00 -7.09 -21.32
C GLN A 688 -18.47 -6.38 -20.06
N ILE A 689 -17.66 -6.43 -19.01
CA ILE A 689 -17.96 -5.77 -17.74
C ILE A 689 -16.84 -4.79 -17.43
N PRO A 690 -17.16 -3.50 -17.22
CA PRO A 690 -16.17 -2.55 -16.75
C PRO A 690 -15.85 -2.82 -15.28
N LEU A 691 -14.58 -2.90 -14.96
CA LEU A 691 -14.09 -2.94 -13.59
C LEU A 691 -13.94 -1.50 -13.11
N ILE A 692 -14.70 -1.11 -12.08
CA ILE A 692 -14.80 0.28 -11.64
C ILE A 692 -14.25 0.41 -10.22
N LEU A 693 -13.35 1.36 -10.01
CA LEU A 693 -12.83 1.73 -8.70
C LEU A 693 -12.90 3.25 -8.56
N GLN A 694 -13.55 3.74 -7.49
CA GLN A 694 -13.71 5.18 -7.24
C GLN A 694 -14.31 5.97 -8.42
N ASP A 695 -15.29 5.38 -9.11
CA ASP A 695 -15.92 5.93 -10.33
C ASP A 695 -14.95 6.05 -11.53
N GLU A 696 -13.80 5.37 -11.53
CA GLU A 696 -12.94 5.26 -12.70
C GLU A 696 -12.89 3.82 -13.21
N VAL A 697 -12.85 3.65 -14.54
CA VAL A 697 -12.73 2.31 -15.14
C VAL A 697 -11.26 1.92 -15.15
N ILE A 698 -10.90 0.96 -14.30
CA ILE A 698 -9.53 0.44 -14.17
C ILE A 698 -9.24 -0.68 -15.18
N GLY A 699 -10.29 -1.27 -15.77
CA GLY A 699 -10.17 -2.38 -16.70
C GLY A 699 -11.50 -2.85 -17.27
N ILE A 700 -11.45 -3.79 -18.20
CA ILE A 700 -12.61 -4.45 -18.79
C ILE A 700 -12.37 -5.95 -18.75
N LEU A 701 -13.34 -6.67 -18.20
CA LEU A 701 -13.37 -8.13 -18.26
C LEU A 701 -14.33 -8.57 -19.37
N LEU A 702 -13.79 -9.22 -20.39
CA LEU A 702 -14.58 -9.87 -21.43
C LEU A 702 -14.72 -11.35 -21.11
N MET A 703 -15.96 -11.83 -21.13
CA MET A 703 -16.34 -13.20 -20.82
C MET A 703 -17.16 -13.78 -21.95
N ALA A 704 -16.83 -15.00 -22.35
CA ALA A 704 -17.48 -15.68 -23.46
C ALA A 704 -17.59 -17.18 -23.20
N ARG A 705 -18.28 -17.86 -24.12
CA ARG A 705 -18.31 -19.31 -24.19
C ARG A 705 -17.74 -19.79 -25.50
N ASN A 706 -16.97 -20.87 -25.47
CA ASN A 706 -16.38 -21.44 -26.68
C ASN A 706 -17.45 -22.03 -27.61
N ASN A 707 -17.51 -21.56 -28.86
CA ASN A 707 -18.40 -22.04 -29.94
C ASN A 707 -19.89 -22.20 -29.56
N LYS A 708 -20.37 -21.51 -28.51
CA LYS A 708 -21.74 -21.64 -27.99
C LYS A 708 -22.28 -20.27 -27.58
N GLU A 709 -23.60 -20.16 -27.55
CA GLU A 709 -24.29 -18.97 -27.04
C GLU A 709 -24.33 -18.98 -25.50
N LEU A 710 -24.13 -17.80 -24.92
CA LEU A 710 -24.40 -17.48 -23.52
C LEU A 710 -25.89 -17.23 -23.38
N SER A 711 -26.55 -17.90 -22.42
CA SER A 711 -27.96 -17.69 -22.10
C SER A 711 -28.07 -16.97 -20.76
N LEU A 712 -27.75 -15.68 -20.73
CA LEU A 712 -27.78 -14.86 -19.51
C LEU A 712 -29.09 -14.07 -19.40
N SER A 713 -29.76 -14.16 -18.25
CA SER A 713 -30.87 -13.29 -17.91
C SER A 713 -30.38 -11.91 -17.45
N LYS A 714 -31.28 -10.92 -17.34
CA LYS A 714 -30.93 -9.61 -16.75
C LYS A 714 -30.44 -9.73 -15.29
N LEU A 715 -30.98 -10.70 -14.56
CA LEU A 715 -30.57 -10.97 -13.19
C LEU A 715 -29.14 -11.51 -13.16
N ASP A 716 -28.78 -12.42 -14.08
CA ASP A 716 -27.43 -12.99 -14.17
C ASP A 716 -26.40 -11.91 -14.51
N ILE A 717 -26.69 -11.04 -15.47
CA ILE A 717 -25.80 -9.90 -15.82
C ILE A 717 -25.56 -9.01 -14.59
N THR A 718 -26.61 -8.74 -13.81
CA THR A 718 -26.50 -7.93 -12.58
C THR A 718 -25.68 -8.65 -11.50
N LYS A 719 -25.83 -9.97 -11.37
CA LYS A 719 -25.03 -10.79 -10.44
C LYS A 719 -23.55 -10.78 -10.81
N ILE A 720 -23.23 -11.01 -12.09
CA ILE A 720 -21.86 -11.04 -12.60
C ILE A 720 -21.20 -9.65 -12.44
N ASP A 721 -21.91 -8.58 -12.78
CA ASP A 721 -21.41 -7.20 -12.63
C ASP A 721 -21.06 -6.89 -11.16
N ARG A 722 -21.97 -7.17 -10.22
CA ARG A 722 -21.70 -6.97 -8.78
C ARG A 722 -20.47 -7.73 -8.30
N PHE A 723 -20.31 -8.97 -8.74
CA PHE A 723 -19.14 -9.77 -8.39
C PHE A 723 -17.85 -9.16 -8.95
N CYS A 724 -17.87 -8.72 -10.22
CA CYS A 724 -16.74 -8.05 -10.85
C CYS A 724 -16.37 -6.74 -10.14
N GLN A 725 -17.36 -5.96 -9.67
CA GLN A 725 -17.10 -4.75 -8.89
C GLN A 725 -16.43 -5.07 -7.54
N GLN A 726 -16.81 -6.16 -6.87
CA GLN A 726 -16.19 -6.57 -5.59
C GLN A 726 -14.70 -6.93 -5.75
N ILE A 727 -14.31 -7.54 -6.87
CA ILE A 727 -12.93 -7.95 -7.12
C ILE A 727 -12.08 -6.84 -7.79
N SER A 728 -12.71 -5.78 -8.30
CA SER A 728 -12.04 -4.68 -9.01
C SER A 728 -10.93 -4.04 -8.16
N GLY A 729 -11.18 -3.83 -6.87
CA GLY A 729 -10.18 -3.27 -5.95
C GLY A 729 -8.96 -4.19 -5.76
N ALA A 730 -9.18 -5.50 -5.68
CA ALA A 730 -8.10 -6.47 -5.52
C ALA A 730 -7.26 -6.61 -6.80
N ILE A 731 -7.91 -6.61 -7.97
CA ILE A 731 -7.25 -6.61 -9.28
C ILE A 731 -6.37 -5.36 -9.44
N TYR A 732 -6.90 -4.18 -9.10
CA TYR A 732 -6.16 -2.92 -9.16
C TYR A 732 -4.93 -2.93 -8.25
N ASN A 733 -5.10 -3.33 -6.99
CA ASN A 733 -4.02 -3.36 -6.01
C ASN A 733 -2.90 -4.33 -6.43
N SER A 734 -3.26 -5.49 -6.99
CA SER A 734 -2.26 -6.46 -7.45
C SER A 734 -1.48 -5.95 -8.67
N ASN A 735 -2.14 -5.31 -9.63
CA ASN A 735 -1.45 -4.69 -10.77
C ASN A 735 -0.51 -3.56 -10.31
N LEU A 736 -0.95 -2.71 -9.37
CA LEU A 736 -0.12 -1.65 -8.80
C LEU A 736 1.12 -2.22 -8.07
N LEU A 737 0.96 -3.33 -7.34
CA LEU A 737 2.08 -4.03 -6.70
C LEU A 737 3.08 -4.55 -7.74
N LYS A 738 2.60 -5.15 -8.83
CA LYS A 738 3.45 -5.63 -9.93
C LYS A 738 4.25 -4.48 -10.56
N GLU A 739 3.60 -3.38 -10.92
CA GLU A 739 4.27 -2.18 -11.44
C GLU A 739 5.30 -1.61 -10.46
N THR A 740 4.99 -1.61 -9.17
CA THR A 740 5.91 -1.14 -8.13
C THR A 740 7.15 -2.04 -8.02
N ILE A 741 6.97 -3.36 -8.12
CA ILE A 741 8.07 -4.33 -8.09
C ILE A 741 8.93 -4.18 -9.35
N GLU A 742 8.32 -4.08 -10.53
CA GLU A 742 9.04 -3.87 -11.80
C GLU A 742 9.84 -2.57 -11.78
N ALA A 743 9.24 -1.46 -11.36
CA ALA A 743 9.93 -0.17 -11.21
C ALA A 743 11.08 -0.24 -10.19
N LYS A 744 10.90 -1.00 -9.10
CA LYS A 744 11.95 -1.23 -8.11
C LYS A 744 13.10 -2.05 -8.68
N LEU A 745 12.81 -3.12 -9.42
CA LEU A 745 13.82 -3.95 -10.08
C LEU A 745 14.59 -3.15 -11.15
N GLU A 746 13.91 -2.32 -11.93
CA GLU A 746 14.55 -1.43 -12.90
C GLU A 746 15.47 -0.41 -12.20
N SER A 747 15.00 0.17 -11.09
CA SER A 747 15.83 1.06 -10.27
C SER A 747 17.04 0.35 -9.65
N GLU A 748 16.89 -0.91 -9.23
CA GLU A 748 17.98 -1.71 -8.66
C GLU A 748 19.00 -2.10 -9.74
N ASN A 749 18.54 -2.56 -10.89
CA ASN A 749 19.41 -2.87 -12.03
C ASN A 749 20.20 -1.66 -12.50
N LEU A 750 19.59 -0.48 -12.55
CA LEU A 750 20.31 0.76 -12.91
C LEU A 750 21.41 1.08 -11.89
N LEU A 751 21.17 0.86 -10.60
CA LEU A 751 22.17 1.07 -9.56
C LEU A 751 23.35 0.09 -9.72
N HIS A 752 23.06 -1.18 -10.02
CA HIS A 752 24.05 -2.23 -10.25
C HIS A 752 24.84 -2.05 -11.57
N ASN A 753 24.28 -1.34 -12.55
CA ASN A 753 25.00 -0.98 -13.78
C ASN A 753 26.03 0.15 -13.55
N ILE A 754 25.89 0.92 -12.46
CA ILE A 754 26.76 2.08 -12.15
C ILE A 754 27.77 1.74 -11.05
N LEU A 755 27.35 0.90 -10.09
CA LEU A 755 28.15 0.53 -8.92
C LEU A 755 28.24 -0.98 -8.81
N PRO A 756 29.39 -1.53 -8.39
CA PRO A 756 29.50 -2.97 -8.13
C PRO A 756 28.45 -3.44 -7.11
N PRO A 757 27.92 -4.68 -7.21
CA PRO A 757 26.78 -5.13 -6.41
C PRO A 757 26.90 -4.87 -4.90
N LYS A 758 28.05 -5.24 -4.31
CA LYS A 758 28.35 -5.04 -2.89
C LYS A 758 28.39 -3.56 -2.47
N VAL A 759 28.84 -2.69 -3.36
CA VAL A 759 28.94 -1.25 -3.15
C VAL A 759 27.57 -0.59 -3.27
N ALA A 760 26.75 -1.05 -4.23
CA ALA A 760 25.36 -0.63 -4.40
C ALA A 760 24.50 -0.97 -3.17
N GLU A 761 24.66 -2.19 -2.63
CA GLU A 761 23.97 -2.62 -1.41
C GLU A 761 24.36 -1.77 -0.20
N GLU A 762 25.66 -1.53 0.00
CA GLU A 762 26.12 -0.67 1.10
C GLU A 762 25.57 0.76 1.00
N LEU A 763 25.56 1.34 -0.21
CA LEU A 763 25.00 2.66 -0.45
C LEU A 763 23.49 2.71 -0.13
N LYS A 764 22.75 1.65 -0.47
CA LYS A 764 21.31 1.54 -0.23
C LYS A 764 20.99 1.40 1.26
N GLU A 765 21.79 0.63 2.01
CA GLU A 765 21.57 0.40 3.44
C GLU A 765 21.99 1.60 4.31
N LYS A 766 23.13 2.21 4.00
CA LYS A 766 23.76 3.23 4.86
C LYS A 766 23.60 4.66 4.35
N GLY A 767 23.21 4.83 3.08
CA GLY A 767 23.14 6.14 2.41
C GLY A 767 24.51 6.71 2.00
N GLU A 768 25.61 6.06 2.39
CA GLU A 768 26.99 6.40 2.03
C GLU A 768 27.85 5.13 1.94
N VAL A 769 28.90 5.16 1.12
CA VAL A 769 29.89 4.08 1.01
C VAL A 769 31.20 4.56 1.62
N GLN A 770 31.72 3.81 2.58
CA GLN A 770 33.00 4.13 3.21
C GLN A 770 34.16 3.73 2.28
N PRO A 771 35.20 4.58 2.12
CA PRO A 771 36.36 4.21 1.34
C PRO A 771 37.08 2.98 1.92
N VAL A 772 37.41 2.01 1.07
CA VAL A 772 38.07 0.76 1.44
C VAL A 772 39.51 0.78 0.94
N HIS A 773 40.45 0.44 1.82
CA HIS A 773 41.86 0.26 1.46
C HIS A 773 42.13 -1.18 1.01
N TYR A 774 42.64 -1.33 -0.20
CA TYR A 774 43.07 -2.61 -0.77
C TYR A 774 44.60 -2.69 -0.81
N GLU A 775 45.17 -3.73 -0.23
CA GLU A 775 46.64 -3.88 -0.15
C GLU A 775 47.30 -4.18 -1.50
N SER A 776 46.63 -4.91 -2.38
CA SER A 776 47.18 -5.35 -3.67
C SER A 776 46.10 -5.40 -4.74
N VAL A 777 46.16 -4.45 -5.67
CA VAL A 777 45.26 -4.32 -6.81
C VAL A 777 46.11 -4.16 -8.07
N SER A 778 45.69 -4.80 -9.16
CA SER A 778 46.33 -4.66 -10.47
C SER A 778 45.52 -3.71 -11.31
N VAL A 779 46.10 -2.58 -11.68
CA VAL A 779 45.46 -1.55 -12.48
C VAL A 779 45.99 -1.61 -13.90
N MET A 780 45.09 -1.66 -14.87
CA MET A 780 45.39 -1.58 -16.29
C MET A 780 44.86 -0.27 -16.87
N PHE A 781 45.71 0.40 -17.64
CA PHE A 781 45.36 1.54 -18.48
C PHE A 781 45.57 1.18 -19.95
N THR A 782 44.69 1.70 -20.78
CA THR A 782 44.83 1.67 -22.24
C THR A 782 44.80 3.08 -22.82
N ASP A 783 45.37 3.30 -24.00
CA ASP A 783 45.33 4.59 -24.71
C ASP A 783 45.44 4.34 -26.22
N PHE A 784 44.70 5.10 -27.03
CA PHE A 784 44.77 4.98 -28.48
C PHE A 784 45.82 5.94 -29.05
N LYS A 785 46.88 5.37 -29.63
CA LYS A 785 47.96 6.16 -30.22
C LYS A 785 47.45 7.04 -31.35
N GLY A 786 47.61 8.35 -31.20
CA GLY A 786 47.27 9.31 -32.25
C GLY A 786 45.78 9.64 -32.36
N PHE A 787 44.98 9.26 -31.34
CA PHE A 787 43.55 9.54 -31.26
C PHE A 787 43.19 10.98 -31.64
N THR A 788 43.90 11.97 -31.12
CA THR A 788 43.66 13.40 -31.43
C THR A 788 43.73 13.71 -32.92
N LYS A 789 44.68 13.13 -33.66
CA LYS A 789 44.84 13.36 -35.10
C LYS A 789 43.79 12.63 -35.93
N VAL A 790 43.37 11.45 -35.48
CA VAL A 790 42.34 10.65 -36.15
C VAL A 790 40.95 11.27 -35.93
N ALA A 791 40.69 11.76 -34.71
CA ALA A 791 39.47 12.49 -34.34
C ALA A 791 39.25 13.77 -35.16
N GLU A 792 40.31 14.44 -35.61
CA GLU A 792 40.23 15.60 -36.51
C GLU A 792 39.79 15.23 -37.95
N SER A 793 39.91 13.96 -38.33
CA SER A 793 39.64 13.46 -39.70
C SER A 793 38.35 12.63 -39.84
N MET A 794 37.72 12.25 -38.72
CA MET A 794 36.49 11.46 -38.69
C MET A 794 35.27 12.33 -38.35
N SER A 795 34.07 11.88 -38.73
CA SER A 795 32.85 12.48 -38.21
C SER A 795 32.75 12.20 -36.69
N VAL A 796 32.15 13.13 -35.94
CA VAL A 796 31.96 12.97 -34.48
C VAL A 796 31.15 11.70 -34.17
N GLN A 797 30.19 11.36 -35.04
CA GLN A 797 29.33 10.18 -34.88
C GLN A 797 30.10 8.87 -35.10
N ASP A 798 30.93 8.79 -36.14
CA ASP A 798 31.72 7.60 -36.43
C ASP A 798 32.83 7.39 -35.41
N LEU A 799 33.46 8.48 -34.94
CA LEU A 799 34.47 8.44 -33.89
C LEU A 799 33.88 7.85 -32.59
N VAL A 800 32.73 8.35 -32.15
CA VAL A 800 32.06 7.86 -30.93
C VAL A 800 31.64 6.41 -31.11
N LYS A 801 31.09 6.04 -32.27
CA LYS A 801 30.63 4.67 -32.55
C LYS A 801 31.79 3.67 -32.54
N GLU A 802 32.93 4.03 -33.12
CA GLU A 802 34.11 3.15 -33.14
C GLU A 802 34.73 3.03 -31.74
N LEU A 803 34.79 4.13 -30.99
CA LEU A 803 35.29 4.13 -29.60
C LEU A 803 34.40 3.29 -28.67
N ASP A 804 33.10 3.48 -28.76
CA ASP A 804 32.10 2.71 -28.00
C ASP A 804 32.18 1.21 -28.35
N GLY A 805 32.35 0.89 -29.64
CA GLY A 805 32.55 -0.49 -30.09
C GLY A 805 33.80 -1.16 -29.50
N CYS A 806 34.92 -0.43 -29.37
CA CYS A 806 36.10 -0.93 -28.69
C CYS A 806 35.87 -1.11 -27.19
N PHE A 807 35.32 -0.11 -26.51
CA PHE A 807 35.08 -0.16 -25.07
C PHE A 807 34.07 -1.25 -24.69
N PHE A 808 33.05 -1.50 -25.51
CA PHE A 808 32.12 -2.60 -25.31
C PHE A 808 32.84 -3.96 -25.28
N GLN A 809 33.77 -4.19 -26.22
CA GLN A 809 34.57 -5.42 -26.25
C GLN A 809 35.54 -5.50 -25.06
N PHE A 810 36.09 -4.37 -24.62
CA PHE A 810 36.95 -4.32 -23.44
C PHE A 810 36.18 -4.59 -22.14
N ASP A 811 34.94 -4.10 -22.05
CA ASP A 811 34.03 -4.39 -20.94
C ASP A 811 33.76 -5.91 -20.84
N GLU A 812 33.42 -6.55 -21.97
CA GLU A 812 33.23 -8.00 -22.09
C GLU A 812 34.46 -8.82 -21.64
N ILE A 813 35.66 -8.41 -22.08
CA ILE A 813 36.92 -9.07 -21.68
C ILE A 813 37.18 -8.85 -20.20
N ALA A 814 37.03 -7.63 -19.70
CA ALA A 814 37.24 -7.29 -18.29
C ALA A 814 36.31 -8.14 -17.39
N GLN A 815 35.05 -8.30 -17.77
CA GLN A 815 34.08 -9.11 -17.03
C GLN A 815 34.47 -10.59 -17.00
N ARG A 816 34.92 -11.18 -18.12
CA ARG A 816 35.39 -12.59 -18.16
C ARG A 816 36.53 -12.87 -17.18
N TYR A 817 37.40 -11.88 -16.96
CA TYR A 817 38.54 -11.99 -16.05
C TYR A 817 38.28 -11.38 -14.65
N ASN A 818 37.02 -11.12 -14.29
CA ASN A 818 36.62 -10.55 -13.00
C ASN A 818 37.36 -9.24 -12.68
N MET A 819 37.54 -8.39 -13.70
CA MET A 819 38.08 -7.06 -13.56
C MET A 819 36.96 -6.03 -13.51
N GLU A 820 37.09 -5.07 -12.62
CA GLU A 820 36.16 -3.96 -12.49
C GLU A 820 36.55 -2.83 -13.43
N LYS A 821 35.60 -2.35 -14.23
CA LYS A 821 35.76 -1.11 -14.99
C LYS A 821 35.70 0.07 -14.02
N ILE A 822 36.73 0.90 -14.01
CA ILE A 822 36.75 2.08 -13.14
C ILE A 822 36.14 3.28 -13.87
N LYS A 823 36.68 3.61 -15.04
CA LYS A 823 36.23 4.74 -15.86
C LYS A 823 36.86 4.72 -17.23
N THR A 824 36.29 5.52 -18.12
CA THR A 824 36.94 5.97 -19.34
C THR A 824 37.42 7.42 -19.15
N ILE A 825 38.58 7.75 -19.69
CA ILE A 825 39.18 9.09 -19.62
C ILE A 825 39.53 9.51 -21.04
N GLY A 826 38.58 10.15 -21.72
CA GLY A 826 38.71 10.41 -23.16
C GLY A 826 38.74 9.08 -23.92
N ASP A 827 39.86 8.81 -24.57
CA ASP A 827 40.16 7.59 -25.33
C ASP A 827 40.85 6.50 -24.50
N SER A 828 41.15 6.78 -23.22
CA SER A 828 41.75 5.81 -22.30
C SER A 828 40.70 4.96 -21.59
N TYR A 829 40.94 3.65 -21.53
CA TYR A 829 40.13 2.70 -20.74
C TYR A 829 40.88 2.29 -19.47
N MET A 830 40.23 2.39 -18.31
CA MET A 830 40.81 2.06 -17.02
C MET A 830 39.98 0.98 -16.30
N CYS A 831 40.65 -0.10 -15.92
CA CYS A 831 40.06 -1.21 -15.20
C CYS A 831 41.05 -1.81 -14.18
N ALA A 832 40.53 -2.48 -13.16
CA ALA A 832 41.33 -3.03 -12.08
C ALA A 832 40.88 -4.43 -11.66
N GLY A 833 41.85 -5.31 -11.41
CA GLY A 833 41.63 -6.62 -10.81
C GLY A 833 42.02 -6.65 -9.33
N GLY A 834 41.29 -7.43 -8.54
CA GLY A 834 41.51 -7.58 -7.09
C GLY A 834 40.63 -6.64 -6.24
N LEU A 835 39.64 -6.02 -6.87
CA LEU A 835 38.56 -5.23 -6.27
C LEU A 835 37.29 -5.37 -7.14
N PRO A 836 36.09 -5.06 -6.63
CA PRO A 836 35.79 -4.79 -5.21
C PRO A 836 36.00 -6.03 -4.33
N GLU A 837 36.13 -7.22 -4.92
CA GLU A 837 36.47 -8.46 -4.24
C GLU A 837 37.97 -8.74 -4.29
N VAL A 838 38.57 -8.92 -3.11
CA VAL A 838 39.98 -9.28 -2.99
C VAL A 838 40.16 -10.70 -3.49
N ASN A 839 41.11 -10.91 -4.39
CA ASN A 839 41.48 -12.23 -4.87
C ASN A 839 43.01 -12.36 -5.03
N HIS A 840 43.52 -13.59 -5.14
CA HIS A 840 44.95 -13.87 -5.26
C HIS A 840 45.46 -13.93 -6.71
N THR A 841 44.56 -14.05 -7.69
CA THR A 841 44.86 -14.24 -9.10
C THR A 841 44.88 -12.94 -9.90
N HIS A 842 44.50 -11.82 -9.30
CA HIS A 842 44.24 -10.56 -9.99
C HIS A 842 45.35 -10.09 -10.93
N VAL A 843 46.62 -10.34 -10.62
CA VAL A 843 47.74 -9.99 -11.49
C VAL A 843 47.80 -10.87 -12.74
N ILE A 844 47.47 -12.14 -12.60
CA ILE A 844 47.38 -13.10 -13.71
C ILE A 844 46.17 -12.77 -14.57
N ASP A 845 45.01 -12.52 -13.94
CA ASP A 845 43.75 -12.18 -14.61
C ASP A 845 43.90 -10.95 -15.50
N VAL A 846 44.50 -9.87 -14.97
CA VAL A 846 44.75 -8.64 -15.72
C VAL A 846 45.73 -8.85 -16.89
N CYS A 847 46.73 -9.70 -16.72
CA CYS A 847 47.68 -10.00 -17.80
C CYS A 847 47.06 -10.85 -18.92
N LEU A 848 46.18 -11.79 -18.59
CA LEU A 848 45.41 -12.56 -19.58
C LEU A 848 44.44 -11.65 -20.34
N ALA A 849 43.70 -10.81 -19.62
CA ALA A 849 42.82 -9.81 -20.23
C ALA A 849 43.58 -8.87 -21.18
N ALA A 850 44.78 -8.42 -20.79
CA ALA A 850 45.61 -7.57 -21.63
C ALA A 850 46.08 -8.27 -22.92
N LEU A 851 46.42 -9.56 -22.85
CA LEU A 851 46.77 -10.36 -24.04
C LEU A 851 45.57 -10.52 -24.98
N GLU A 852 44.36 -10.72 -24.44
CA GLU A 852 43.14 -10.82 -25.23
C GLU A 852 42.77 -9.48 -25.89
N ILE A 853 42.82 -8.37 -25.15
CA ILE A 853 42.60 -7.01 -25.70
C ILE A 853 43.62 -6.68 -26.78
N GLN A 854 44.90 -6.98 -26.56
CA GLN A 854 45.93 -6.79 -27.57
C GLN A 854 45.67 -7.65 -28.82
N GLY A 855 45.24 -8.91 -28.62
CA GLY A 855 44.85 -9.82 -29.71
C GLY A 855 43.71 -9.28 -30.54
N LEU A 856 42.64 -8.81 -29.91
CA LEU A 856 41.48 -8.18 -30.54
C LEU A 856 41.90 -6.97 -31.38
N MET A 857 42.70 -6.07 -30.82
CA MET A 857 43.18 -4.87 -31.53
C MET A 857 44.06 -5.23 -32.73
N ASN A 858 44.92 -6.24 -32.60
CA ASN A 858 45.75 -6.72 -33.70
C ASN A 858 44.91 -7.34 -34.82
N GLN A 859 43.90 -8.14 -34.50
CA GLN A 859 42.96 -8.70 -35.48
C GLN A 859 42.20 -7.60 -36.21
N MET A 860 41.68 -6.62 -35.45
CA MET A 860 40.96 -5.49 -36.03
C MET A 860 41.86 -4.65 -36.96
N LYS A 861 43.13 -4.44 -36.58
CA LYS A 861 44.13 -3.80 -37.43
C LYS A 861 44.31 -4.56 -38.76
N VAL A 862 44.53 -5.87 -38.73
CA VAL A 862 44.72 -6.68 -39.93
C VAL A 862 43.50 -6.62 -40.86
N ILE A 863 42.28 -6.75 -40.31
CA ILE A 863 41.04 -6.69 -41.08
C ILE A 863 40.88 -5.31 -41.75
N LYS A 864 41.10 -4.23 -41.00
CA LYS A 864 40.97 -2.86 -41.52
C LYS A 864 42.06 -2.53 -42.54
N GLU A 865 43.29 -2.98 -42.34
CA GLU A 865 44.38 -2.86 -43.31
C GLU A 865 44.03 -3.58 -44.63
N MET A 866 43.48 -4.80 -44.57
CA MET A 866 43.01 -5.54 -45.76
C MET A 866 41.86 -4.82 -46.49
N MET A 867 41.02 -4.09 -45.76
CA MET A 867 39.91 -3.31 -46.30
C MET A 867 40.31 -1.88 -46.74
N GLY A 868 41.56 -1.47 -46.54
CA GLY A 868 42.01 -0.10 -46.80
C GLY A 868 41.38 0.96 -45.89
N LEU A 869 40.89 0.56 -44.72
CA LEU A 869 40.26 1.44 -43.73
C LEU A 869 41.29 1.91 -42.66
N PRO A 870 41.12 3.11 -42.09
CA PRO A 870 41.96 3.55 -40.99
C PRO A 870 41.74 2.67 -39.74
N PHE A 871 42.79 2.41 -38.98
CA PHE A 871 42.76 1.61 -37.76
C PHE A 871 43.47 2.31 -36.62
N TRP A 872 43.19 1.87 -35.40
CA TRP A 872 43.82 2.41 -34.19
C TRP A 872 44.82 1.44 -33.59
N GLU A 873 45.91 1.97 -33.04
CA GLU A 873 46.88 1.21 -32.29
C GLU A 873 46.71 1.49 -30.80
N LEU A 874 46.68 0.44 -29.98
CA LEU A 874 46.47 0.55 -28.54
C LEU A 874 47.79 0.44 -27.79
N ARG A 875 48.00 1.29 -26.78
CA ARG A 875 49.01 1.08 -25.73
C ARG A 875 48.35 0.46 -24.51
N LEU A 876 49.05 -0.44 -23.84
CA LEU A 876 48.59 -1.13 -22.64
C LEU A 876 49.63 -1.00 -21.53
N GLY A 877 49.20 -0.59 -20.34
CA GLY A 877 50.06 -0.40 -19.17
C GLY A 877 49.50 -1.07 -17.93
N ILE A 878 50.29 -1.89 -17.25
CA ILE A 878 49.86 -2.61 -16.04
C ILE A 878 50.81 -2.37 -14.87
N HIS A 879 50.24 -2.03 -13.72
CA HIS A 879 50.96 -1.96 -12.46
C HIS A 879 50.15 -2.54 -11.30
N THR A 880 50.84 -3.12 -10.33
CA THR A 880 50.23 -3.70 -9.12
C THR A 880 50.78 -3.01 -7.87
N GLY A 881 49.87 -2.60 -6.98
CA GLY A 881 50.18 -1.96 -5.69
C GLY A 881 48.90 -1.69 -4.87
N SER A 882 49.00 -0.96 -3.76
CA SER A 882 47.85 -0.62 -2.92
C SER A 882 47.02 0.54 -3.49
N VAL A 883 45.72 0.51 -3.22
CA VAL A 883 44.77 1.57 -3.61
C VAL A 883 43.72 1.77 -2.54
N ILE A 884 43.09 2.95 -2.53
CA ILE A 884 41.85 3.21 -1.80
C ILE A 884 40.74 3.25 -2.84
N ALA A 885 39.68 2.47 -2.68
CA ALA A 885 38.50 2.51 -3.54
C ALA A 885 37.28 3.06 -2.79
N GLY A 886 36.36 3.70 -3.49
CA GLY A 886 35.15 4.26 -2.86
C GLY A 886 34.23 4.91 -3.88
N VAL A 887 33.07 5.39 -3.40
CA VAL A 887 32.08 6.08 -4.23
C VAL A 887 32.22 7.59 -4.06
N VAL A 888 32.27 8.33 -5.18
CA VAL A 888 32.27 9.80 -5.19
C VAL A 888 31.00 10.33 -5.84
N GLY A 889 30.55 11.49 -5.37
CA GLY A 889 29.41 12.22 -5.92
C GLY A 889 28.16 12.07 -5.06
N LYS A 890 27.35 13.14 -5.00
CA LYS A 890 26.05 13.17 -4.27
C LYS A 890 24.83 12.97 -5.18
N LYS A 891 25.02 13.11 -6.49
CA LYS A 891 23.96 13.01 -7.52
C LYS A 891 24.34 12.11 -8.69
N LYS A 892 25.63 12.07 -9.03
CA LYS A 892 26.23 11.13 -10.01
C LYS A 892 27.24 10.30 -9.25
N PHE A 893 26.81 9.16 -8.73
CA PHE A 893 27.69 8.23 -8.02
C PHE A 893 28.66 7.59 -9.02
N ALA A 894 29.94 7.53 -8.68
CA ALA A 894 30.96 6.82 -9.44
C ALA A 894 31.86 6.06 -8.48
N TYR A 895 32.04 4.76 -8.72
CA TYR A 895 33.03 3.96 -8.03
C TYR A 895 34.41 4.23 -8.63
N ASP A 896 35.37 4.62 -7.80
CA ASP A 896 36.68 5.06 -8.26
C ASP A 896 37.79 4.63 -7.30
N ILE A 897 39.03 4.68 -7.78
CA ILE A 897 40.23 4.29 -7.03
C ILE A 897 41.27 5.41 -7.01
N TRP A 898 41.91 5.58 -5.86
CA TRP A 898 42.97 6.56 -5.62
C TRP A 898 44.20 5.89 -5.02
N GLY A 899 45.35 6.44 -5.36
CA GLY A 899 46.62 5.99 -4.80
C GLY A 899 47.74 6.08 -5.81
N ASP A 900 48.94 5.81 -5.33
CA ASP A 900 50.14 5.91 -6.14
C ASP A 900 50.19 4.87 -7.27
N THR A 901 49.56 3.72 -7.03
CA THR A 901 49.42 2.61 -7.97
C THR A 901 48.73 3.05 -9.25
N VAL A 902 47.68 3.88 -9.14
CA VAL A 902 46.90 4.38 -10.29
C VAL A 902 47.77 5.26 -11.17
N ASN A 903 48.48 6.21 -10.56
CA ASN A 903 49.40 7.10 -11.26
C ASN A 903 50.53 6.31 -11.94
N THR A 904 51.08 5.31 -11.26
CA THR A 904 52.16 4.48 -11.80
C THR A 904 51.68 3.61 -12.95
N ALA A 905 50.47 3.04 -12.88
CA ALA A 905 49.85 2.29 -13.98
C ALA A 905 49.66 3.15 -15.24
N SER A 906 49.15 4.39 -15.08
CA SER A 906 49.07 5.35 -16.20
C SER A 906 50.46 5.69 -16.79
N ARG A 907 51.53 5.69 -15.98
CA ARG A 907 52.91 5.82 -16.49
C ARG A 907 53.41 4.58 -17.23
N MET A 908 52.96 3.39 -16.86
CA MET A 908 53.28 2.18 -17.61
C MET A 908 52.63 2.23 -18.99
N GLU A 909 51.40 2.74 -19.11
CA GLU A 909 50.73 2.92 -20.40
C GLU A 909 51.49 3.96 -21.24
N SER A 910 51.65 5.18 -20.73
CA SER A 910 52.22 6.29 -21.51
C SER A 910 53.70 6.10 -21.89
N SER A 911 54.43 5.25 -21.17
CA SER A 911 55.81 4.85 -21.52
C SER A 911 55.88 3.54 -22.35
N GLY A 912 54.72 2.98 -22.68
CA GLY A 912 54.56 1.79 -23.50
C GLY A 912 54.69 2.07 -25.00
N GLU A 913 54.86 1.00 -25.77
CA GLU A 913 54.90 1.05 -27.23
C GLU A 913 53.55 0.62 -27.82
N PRO A 914 53.08 1.25 -28.91
CA PRO A 914 51.85 0.85 -29.57
C PRO A 914 51.84 -0.63 -29.96
N GLY A 915 50.75 -1.32 -29.67
CA GLY A 915 50.60 -2.76 -29.92
C GLY A 915 51.41 -3.64 -28.97
N ARG A 916 51.93 -3.12 -27.85
CA ARG A 916 52.67 -3.87 -26.82
C ARG A 916 52.04 -3.68 -25.44
N ILE A 917 52.20 -4.67 -24.57
CA ILE A 917 51.76 -4.63 -23.18
C ILE A 917 52.94 -4.30 -22.29
N ASN A 918 52.96 -3.10 -21.72
CA ASN A 918 54.02 -2.65 -20.84
C ASN A 918 53.65 -2.91 -19.38
N ILE A 919 54.53 -3.59 -18.65
CA ILE A 919 54.31 -3.94 -17.25
C ILE A 919 55.45 -3.44 -16.38
N SER A 920 55.12 -3.05 -15.15
CA SER A 920 56.12 -2.69 -14.15
C SER A 920 56.86 -3.92 -13.58
N GLY A 921 58.03 -3.69 -12.98
CA GLY A 921 58.78 -4.74 -12.28
C GLY A 921 58.02 -5.40 -11.12
N SER A 922 57.06 -4.71 -10.49
CA SER A 922 56.21 -5.33 -9.45
C SER A 922 55.25 -6.38 -10.02
N VAL A 923 54.74 -6.15 -11.23
CA VAL A 923 53.92 -7.12 -11.97
C VAL A 923 54.80 -8.29 -12.43
N TYR A 924 55.93 -8.02 -13.08
CA TYR A 924 56.85 -9.05 -13.57
C TYR A 924 57.23 -10.07 -12.49
N LYS A 925 57.59 -9.61 -11.28
CA LYS A 925 57.95 -10.49 -10.17
C LYS A 925 56.86 -11.50 -9.82
N LYS A 926 55.59 -11.14 -9.99
CA LYS A 926 54.44 -11.99 -9.68
C LYS A 926 54.06 -12.94 -10.82
N ILE A 927 54.41 -12.61 -12.07
CA ILE A 927 53.95 -13.36 -13.26
C ILE A 927 55.05 -14.10 -14.03
N LYS A 928 56.34 -13.84 -13.77
CA LYS A 928 57.50 -14.35 -14.54
C LYS A 928 57.55 -15.87 -14.74
N TYR A 929 56.85 -16.62 -13.89
CA TYR A 929 56.78 -18.08 -14.00
C TYR A 929 55.87 -18.54 -15.14
N PHE A 930 54.80 -17.79 -15.41
CA PHE A 930 53.75 -18.15 -16.38
C PHE A 930 53.91 -17.49 -17.75
N PHE A 931 54.51 -16.29 -17.77
CA PHE A 931 54.56 -15.47 -18.99
C PHE A 931 55.98 -15.23 -19.49
N GLU A 932 56.12 -15.09 -20.80
CA GLU A 932 57.33 -14.62 -21.47
C GLU A 932 57.35 -13.09 -21.44
N CYS A 933 58.34 -12.52 -20.77
CA CYS A 933 58.50 -11.07 -20.63
C CYS A 933 59.91 -10.63 -21.05
N GLU A 934 60.01 -9.48 -21.71
CA GLU A 934 61.26 -8.88 -22.16
C GLU A 934 61.60 -7.67 -21.30
N TYR A 935 62.81 -7.62 -20.74
CA TYR A 935 63.24 -6.49 -19.92
C TYR A 935 63.61 -5.28 -20.78
N ARG A 936 63.06 -4.11 -20.44
CA ARG A 936 63.25 -2.85 -21.18
C ARG A 936 64.26 -1.90 -20.53
N GLY A 937 64.88 -2.30 -19.43
CA GLY A 937 65.71 -1.41 -18.63
C GLY A 937 64.89 -0.53 -17.69
N LYS A 938 65.61 0.41 -17.08
CA LYS A 938 65.07 1.41 -16.16
C LYS A 938 64.59 2.62 -16.96
N VAL A 939 63.29 2.83 -17.00
CA VAL A 939 62.68 3.95 -17.74
C VAL A 939 62.31 5.06 -16.76
N LYS A 940 62.70 6.30 -17.10
CA LYS A 940 62.43 7.48 -16.26
C LYS A 940 60.94 7.86 -16.36
N ALA A 941 60.18 7.55 -15.31
CA ALA A 941 58.79 7.95 -15.19
C ALA A 941 58.69 9.34 -14.55
N LYS A 942 57.86 10.22 -15.13
CA LYS A 942 57.66 11.60 -14.67
C LYS A 942 57.27 11.61 -13.18
N ASN A 943 58.05 12.32 -12.36
CA ASN A 943 57.91 12.45 -10.91
C ASN A 943 58.00 11.13 -10.10
N LYS A 944 58.58 10.07 -10.69
CA LYS A 944 58.70 8.73 -10.07
C LYS A 944 60.12 8.16 -10.04
N GLY A 945 61.06 8.79 -10.74
CA GLY A 945 62.40 8.26 -10.91
C GLY A 945 62.44 7.15 -11.95
N GLU A 946 63.40 6.26 -11.85
CA GLU A 946 63.60 5.14 -12.77
C GLU A 946 62.87 3.89 -12.28
N ILE A 947 62.00 3.32 -13.13
CA ILE A 947 61.24 2.11 -12.84
C ILE A 947 61.66 1.02 -13.82
N ASP A 948 61.89 -0.19 -13.31
CA ASP A 948 62.08 -1.38 -14.13
C ASP A 948 60.80 -1.70 -14.91
N MET A 949 60.89 -1.72 -16.24
CA MET A 949 59.78 -2.02 -17.14
C MET A 949 60.05 -3.28 -17.96
N TYR A 950 58.99 -3.99 -18.31
CA TYR A 950 59.03 -5.18 -19.13
C TYR A 950 57.92 -5.13 -20.18
N PHE A 951 58.16 -5.74 -21.35
CA PHE A 951 57.09 -6.08 -22.26
C PHE A 951 56.59 -7.49 -21.97
N LEU A 952 55.27 -7.62 -21.81
CA LEU A 952 54.59 -8.91 -21.77
C LEU A 952 54.27 -9.34 -23.19
N HIS A 953 54.76 -10.53 -23.60
CA HIS A 953 54.58 -11.03 -24.96
C HIS A 953 53.47 -12.07 -25.08
N ARG A 954 53.54 -13.11 -24.24
CA ARG A 954 52.59 -14.25 -24.26
C ARG A 954 52.76 -15.13 -23.03
N LEU A 955 51.87 -16.10 -22.86
CA LEU A 955 52.10 -17.26 -21.99
C LEU A 955 53.30 -18.06 -22.50
N LYS A 956 54.09 -18.62 -21.57
CA LYS A 956 55.16 -19.56 -21.94
C LYS A 956 54.54 -20.76 -22.66
N LYS A 957 55.24 -21.28 -23.67
CA LYS A 957 54.77 -22.43 -24.49
C LYS A 957 54.19 -23.59 -23.67
N LYS A 958 54.77 -23.87 -22.49
CA LYS A 958 54.30 -24.92 -21.58
C LYS A 958 52.89 -24.68 -21.03
N TYR A 959 52.46 -23.44 -20.89
CA TYR A 959 51.19 -23.04 -20.29
C TYR A 959 50.14 -22.57 -21.31
N ALA A 960 50.51 -22.53 -22.59
CA ALA A 960 49.67 -22.11 -23.70
C ALA A 960 49.01 -23.30 -24.40
N LYS A 961 47.79 -23.10 -24.88
CA LYS A 961 47.05 -24.04 -25.73
C LYS A 961 47.18 -23.69 -27.22
N ASP A 962 47.34 -22.42 -27.53
CA ASP A 962 47.50 -21.83 -28.86
C ASP A 962 48.98 -21.48 -29.15
N GLU A 963 49.34 -21.34 -30.43
CA GLU A 963 50.71 -21.00 -30.83
C GLU A 963 51.09 -19.55 -30.44
N GLU A 964 50.10 -18.66 -30.43
CA GLU A 964 50.22 -17.26 -30.05
C GLU A 964 50.39 -17.06 -28.54
N GLY A 965 50.06 -18.08 -27.73
CA GLY A 965 50.20 -18.06 -26.28
C GLY A 965 49.26 -17.10 -25.55
N ARG A 966 48.02 -16.99 -26.03
CA ARG A 966 46.97 -16.17 -25.40
C ARG A 966 45.99 -17.00 -24.58
N VAL A 967 45.81 -18.27 -24.95
CA VAL A 967 44.84 -19.18 -24.34
C VAL A 967 45.57 -20.13 -23.40
N PRO A 968 45.22 -20.15 -22.10
CA PRO A 968 45.79 -21.12 -21.17
C PRO A 968 45.45 -22.57 -21.51
N ASN A 969 46.34 -23.49 -21.17
CA ASN A 969 46.08 -24.94 -21.24
C ASN A 969 45.63 -25.52 -19.88
N ASP A 970 45.40 -26.84 -19.85
CA ASP A 970 44.89 -27.53 -18.67
C ASP A 970 45.89 -27.48 -17.50
N GLU A 971 47.21 -27.58 -17.78
CA GLU A 971 48.25 -27.48 -16.74
C GLU A 971 48.26 -26.10 -16.07
N PHE A 972 48.10 -25.02 -16.85
CA PHE A 972 47.97 -23.68 -16.29
C PHE A 972 46.71 -23.58 -15.41
N SER A 973 45.60 -24.14 -15.88
CA SER A 973 44.30 -24.07 -15.19
C SER A 973 44.35 -24.74 -13.81
N GLU A 974 45.00 -25.90 -13.69
CA GLU A 974 45.21 -26.57 -12.41
C GLU A 974 46.04 -25.73 -11.41
N ILE A 975 47.07 -25.04 -11.90
CA ILE A 975 47.92 -24.17 -11.07
C ILE A 975 47.16 -22.91 -10.68
N TYR A 976 46.42 -22.32 -11.63
CA TYR A 976 45.57 -21.16 -11.41
C TYR A 976 44.54 -21.43 -10.32
N ASP A 977 43.85 -22.58 -10.35
CA ASP A 977 42.89 -22.96 -9.31
C ASP A 977 43.52 -23.12 -7.93
N LYS A 978 44.77 -23.60 -7.86
CA LYS A 978 45.53 -23.66 -6.60
C LYS A 978 45.83 -22.26 -6.07
N ILE A 979 46.24 -21.32 -6.94
CA ILE A 979 46.50 -19.92 -6.55
C ILE A 979 45.20 -19.23 -6.13
N LYS A 980 44.10 -19.48 -6.84
CA LYS A 980 42.77 -18.96 -6.50
C LYS A 980 42.33 -19.38 -5.10
N ARG A 981 42.71 -20.58 -4.65
CA ARG A 981 42.50 -21.08 -3.28
C ARG A 981 43.57 -20.64 -2.25
N GLY A 982 44.49 -19.75 -2.63
CA GLY A 982 45.53 -19.21 -1.75
C GLY A 982 46.84 -20.00 -1.71
N GLY A 983 47.02 -21.00 -2.59
CA GLY A 983 48.26 -21.77 -2.72
C GLY A 983 49.43 -20.94 -3.27
N LYS A 984 50.65 -21.17 -2.76
CA LYS A 984 51.87 -20.54 -3.29
C LYS A 984 52.47 -21.36 -4.43
N VAL A 985 52.93 -20.68 -5.47
CA VAL A 985 53.69 -21.29 -6.57
C VAL A 985 55.14 -21.47 -6.11
N VAL A 986 55.55 -22.70 -5.85
CA VAL A 986 56.96 -23.04 -5.60
C VAL A 986 57.58 -23.45 -6.92
N GLY A 987 58.49 -22.64 -7.45
CA GLY A 987 59.26 -23.00 -8.65
C GLY A 987 60.14 -24.22 -8.37
N LYS A 988 60.12 -25.22 -9.25
CA LYS A 988 61.00 -26.39 -9.18
C LYS A 988 62.48 -26.12 -9.55
N GLU A 989 62.86 -24.85 -9.77
CA GLU A 989 64.20 -24.45 -10.23
C GLU A 989 65.11 -23.86 -9.12
N GLU A 990 64.71 -23.93 -7.84
CA GLU A 990 65.62 -23.69 -6.70
C GLU A 990 66.04 -25.01 -6.02
N LYS A 991 66.58 -25.94 -6.81
CA LYS A 991 67.42 -27.04 -6.34
C LYS A 991 68.70 -27.16 -7.16
#